data_AF-A0A1Y2WCZ2-F1
#
_entry.id   AF-A0A1Y2WCZ2-F1
#
_cell.length_a   1.000
_cell.length_b   1.000
_cell.length_c   1.000
_cell.angle_alpha   90.00
_cell.angle_beta   90.00
_cell.angle_gamma   90.00
#
_symmetry.space_group_name_H-M   'P 1'
#
loop_
_entity.id
_entity.type
_entity.pdbx_description
1 polymer ?
#
loop_
_entity_poly.entity_id
_entity_poly.type
_entity_poly.pdbx_seq_one_letter_code
_entity_poly.pdbx_strand_id
1 'polypeptide(L)'
;MAARDDGTPVNLLALDGGGIRGICELRVLDEIMRRVQKVQNLEALPRPCDYFHLMAGTSTGGLIAILLSRFKLTTAEAINVYYDFSKKIFSKKNQDGFVGHLFHKEGLERIIQDMVKKHGVGELMLDPKPSAQSKAFVCTQKAREQGTAVRLRTYEPPSSRRDDSLDIPSPSGSASSSSSSSSPSSSASSSAASPLSPHPTSSMDVLLAASSPRTGSSKTENEQWDDFRDIKIWEAARATTAAPTFFPEMEFIRGDKTMHFIDGAMGCNNPADEVVDEATALYGPDCVLGCLVSLGTGYAGPLQTGKRRSIMKLVELIMAMKKMATDTENVHLGLRRRMREDIDTYFRFQLRKGTEKIGLHEYKKLDELSGLMKDYIKENSSEIDKVVQILAGNAKPKGLRLGQIAPADHGQILPPKKDIRGRPLVSEYFTGREEVLNKLADAFRPDLQRPNHKRHHLIRGQAGAGKTQTASKFLDMYGDWFEMILWVDATSKHTLNAGFEELKDCSEYGYVGNGSAKSLLWWLETTDRSWILVLDNVCEDVSDFIPRGDKGAVLFTSQNREMKPSQKSMTFLDVMSEADAVELLLSRAQLDVVVDEKKREEAAQLARDLGYLPLALEQASTTMRLKQYEISEYARLLEDQRSNLLKEAGSETDPTLQAVRASLEVTYRTLNAQAHDANNKGADAAKYALQLLGLFSFYHNEGLTGGIIKRAFLKRPSWRRQDDFGAGAQSLAGLMAADELGDWDPNCWLLGMDLLIAWSLAKRGQDMVSYSIHGLIHDWARERSPSYVRSSHARAARFVLFDSVGDGVDDYIDTKYDIKILPHARAVMDNTKGVNMDSPFEEAIHHHRLGMLLRLASTPLEAILHFKRARDIWVPVYGPTNMRALQIYRDTALELETAGRSLIAHTALTHVFVLCLDVLPKLDLFTLETGIEAAAISSRAFGWHERSERIMRDFIEVMEMAHPEHETVTSKNSLAITLFHLNRLDEARAMFIQVLLETVDCVGYRHNFYFKIANNLAVVEAKLGRLEEAHDMLHDNTMRECELFGFDRPSNSISTHNLAAIYFDQGQFEKAEEFLRWASFLSGRKDEDTFLTTVYHVHGISLTRYRQGRRQDAIEYIQWCRVAVKRFLNIDHPFVRMLRQQSKVWLDEEAQGLPIQGETFSQIQPLFRHQ
;
A
#
# COMPACT_ATOMS: atom_id res chain seq x y z
N MET A 1 29.09 -11.01 26.36
CA MET A 1 27.73 -10.99 26.94
C MET A 1 27.75 -11.79 28.22
N ALA A 2 27.14 -11.31 29.30
CA ALA A 2 26.60 -12.21 30.32
C ALA A 2 25.20 -12.57 29.84
N ALA A 3 25.05 -13.67 29.10
CA ALA A 3 23.75 -14.31 28.98
C ALA A 3 23.27 -14.56 30.43
N ARG A 4 21.97 -14.40 30.70
CA ARG A 4 21.41 -14.95 31.93
C ARG A 4 21.51 -16.47 31.82
N ASP A 5 22.62 -17.04 32.29
CA ASP A 5 22.92 -18.48 32.29
C ASP A 5 22.03 -19.27 33.27
N ASP A 6 21.10 -18.61 33.97
CA ASP A 6 20.22 -19.24 34.96
C ASP A 6 18.89 -19.76 34.37
N GLY A 7 18.58 -19.48 33.10
CA GLY A 7 17.35 -19.92 32.45
C GLY A 7 16.08 -19.27 33.01
N THR A 8 16.19 -18.17 33.76
CA THR A 8 15.06 -17.52 34.42
C THR A 8 14.23 -16.70 33.42
N PRO A 9 12.89 -16.88 33.38
CA PRO A 9 12.01 -16.17 32.46
C PRO A 9 11.99 -14.65 32.70
N VAL A 10 11.77 -13.86 31.64
CA VAL A 10 11.62 -12.40 31.72
C VAL A 10 10.16 -11.95 31.62
N ASN A 11 9.77 -11.01 32.48
CA ASN A 11 8.44 -10.41 32.49
C ASN A 11 8.52 -8.98 31.93
N LEU A 12 7.63 -8.66 31.00
CA LEU A 12 7.65 -7.43 30.22
C LEU A 12 6.35 -6.64 30.42
N LEU A 13 6.43 -5.31 30.46
CA LEU A 13 5.28 -4.40 30.60
C LEU A 13 5.30 -3.32 29.52
N ALA A 14 4.19 -3.17 28.80
CA ALA A 14 3.97 -2.11 27.82
C ALA A 14 2.77 -1.25 28.22
N LEU A 15 2.92 0.07 28.16
CA LEU A 15 1.94 1.07 28.58
C LEU A 15 1.60 2.02 27.42
N ASP A 16 0.32 2.12 27.05
CA ASP A 16 -0.11 2.91 25.91
C ASP A 16 -0.09 4.43 26.20
N GLY A 17 -0.05 5.22 25.12
CA GLY A 17 -0.39 6.64 25.17
C GLY A 17 -1.90 6.89 25.22
N GLY A 18 -2.35 7.82 26.09
CA GLY A 18 -3.80 8.09 26.20
C GLY A 18 -4.29 9.22 27.09
N GLY A 19 -3.46 10.22 27.40
CA GLY A 19 -3.89 11.40 28.19
C GLY A 19 -4.39 11.01 29.58
N ILE A 20 -5.41 11.68 30.12
CA ILE A 20 -5.95 11.38 31.46
C ILE A 20 -6.38 9.91 31.66
N ARG A 21 -6.62 9.17 30.57
CA ARG A 21 -7.07 7.77 30.60
C ARG A 21 -5.97 6.77 30.93
N GLY A 22 -4.70 7.19 30.98
CA GLY A 22 -3.61 6.39 31.58
C GLY A 22 -3.91 5.92 33.01
N ILE A 23 -4.87 6.55 33.70
CA ILE A 23 -5.37 6.06 34.98
C ILE A 23 -5.95 4.63 34.89
N CYS A 24 -6.53 4.23 33.75
CA CYS A 24 -7.05 2.88 33.55
C CYS A 24 -5.94 1.82 33.66
N GLU A 25 -4.78 2.09 33.05
CA GLU A 25 -3.61 1.21 33.10
C GLU A 25 -3.11 1.03 34.54
N LEU A 26 -2.93 2.15 35.25
CA LEU A 26 -2.51 2.14 36.66
C LEU A 26 -3.48 1.37 37.56
N ARG A 27 -4.78 1.41 37.28
CA ARG A 27 -5.80 0.67 38.04
C ARG A 27 -5.75 -0.84 37.79
N VAL A 28 -5.57 -1.28 36.54
CA VAL A 28 -5.33 -2.70 36.25
C VAL A 28 -4.07 -3.18 36.96
N LEU A 29 -2.98 -2.41 36.85
CA LEU A 29 -1.71 -2.79 37.45
C LEU A 29 -1.77 -2.79 38.98
N ASP A 30 -2.46 -1.84 39.61
CA ASP A 30 -2.68 -1.82 41.06
C ASP A 30 -3.41 -3.06 41.55
N GLU A 31 -4.42 -3.53 40.81
CA GLU A 31 -5.12 -4.77 41.13
C GLU A 31 -4.19 -5.99 41.02
N ILE A 32 -3.39 -6.09 39.95
CA ILE A 32 -2.39 -7.15 39.78
C ILE A 32 -1.43 -7.16 40.98
N MET A 33 -0.84 -6.00 41.34
CA MET A 33 0.14 -5.93 42.44
C MET A 33 -0.46 -6.22 43.80
N ARG A 34 -1.72 -5.82 44.06
CA ARG A 34 -2.44 -6.18 45.30
C ARG A 34 -2.71 -7.67 45.40
N ARG A 35 -3.04 -8.33 44.29
CA ARG A 35 -3.23 -9.78 44.26
C ARG A 35 -1.90 -10.52 44.44
N VAL A 36 -0.81 -10.04 43.84
CA VAL A 36 0.55 -10.55 44.10
C VAL A 36 0.90 -10.42 45.59
N GLN A 37 0.65 -9.25 46.19
CA GLN A 37 0.85 -9.03 47.63
C GLN A 37 0.14 -10.10 48.47
N LYS A 38 -1.12 -10.40 48.13
CA LYS A 38 -1.94 -11.38 48.83
C LYS A 38 -1.45 -12.81 48.60
N VAL A 39 -1.11 -13.17 47.37
CA VAL A 39 -0.66 -14.53 47.00
C VAL A 39 0.68 -14.86 47.64
N GLN A 40 1.60 -13.89 47.73
CA GLN A 40 2.92 -14.07 48.35
C GLN A 40 2.99 -13.66 49.82
N ASN A 41 1.86 -13.23 50.42
CA ASN A 41 1.74 -12.84 51.81
C ASN A 41 2.76 -11.73 52.23
N LEU A 42 2.88 -10.68 51.42
CA LEU A 42 3.81 -9.57 51.64
C LEU A 42 3.22 -8.50 52.58
N GLU A 43 4.03 -8.00 53.53
CA GLU A 43 3.60 -6.97 54.51
C GLU A 43 3.24 -5.63 53.87
N ALA A 44 3.89 -5.29 52.75
CA ALA A 44 3.67 -4.04 52.02
C ALA A 44 3.35 -4.32 50.55
N LEU A 45 2.67 -3.36 49.89
CA LEU A 45 2.35 -3.44 48.47
C LEU A 45 3.66 -3.49 47.65
N PRO A 46 3.90 -4.56 46.86
CA PRO A 46 5.11 -4.67 46.06
C PRO A 46 5.19 -3.61 44.97
N ARG A 47 6.40 -3.25 44.56
CA ARG A 47 6.62 -2.29 43.46
C ARG A 47 6.66 -3.05 42.13
N PRO A 48 6.06 -2.52 41.05
CA PRO A 48 6.11 -3.17 39.74
C PRO A 48 7.52 -3.43 39.22
N CYS A 49 8.49 -2.56 39.53
CA CYS A 49 9.88 -2.77 39.13
C CYS A 49 10.47 -4.06 39.68
N ASP A 50 10.04 -4.53 40.87
CA ASP A 50 10.55 -5.78 41.45
C ASP A 50 10.08 -7.04 40.68
N TYR A 51 9.08 -6.92 39.78
CA TYR A 51 8.46 -8.05 39.07
C TYR A 51 8.62 -7.99 37.55
N PHE A 52 8.70 -6.79 36.98
CA PHE A 52 8.88 -6.56 35.55
C PHE A 52 10.34 -6.21 35.24
N HIS A 53 10.95 -7.00 34.37
CA HIS A 53 12.35 -6.88 33.99
C HIS A 53 12.59 -5.72 33.01
N LEU A 54 11.61 -5.45 32.15
CA LEU A 54 11.62 -4.32 31.22
C LEU A 54 10.23 -3.70 31.13
N MET A 55 10.16 -2.38 31.26
CA MET A 55 8.92 -1.61 31.12
C MET A 55 9.10 -0.52 30.06
N ALA A 56 8.10 -0.30 29.21
CA ALA A 56 8.11 0.89 28.35
C ALA A 56 6.74 1.52 28.23
N GLY A 57 6.77 2.79 27.85
CA GLY A 57 5.55 3.57 27.65
C GLY A 57 5.71 4.68 26.63
N THR A 58 4.58 5.05 26.05
CA THR A 58 4.45 6.18 25.12
C THR A 58 3.54 7.25 25.72
N SER A 59 3.82 8.54 25.52
CA SER A 59 2.96 9.62 26.02
C SER A 59 2.73 9.52 27.54
N THR A 60 1.48 9.51 27.99
CA THR A 60 1.16 9.31 29.41
C THR A 60 1.60 7.96 29.96
N GLY A 61 1.61 6.90 29.14
CA GLY A 61 2.19 5.60 29.50
C GLY A 61 3.69 5.70 29.75
N GLY A 62 4.40 6.56 29.01
CA GLY A 62 5.82 6.85 29.22
C GLY A 62 6.10 7.53 30.57
N LEU A 63 5.22 8.45 30.98
CA LEU A 63 5.28 9.03 32.33
C LEU A 63 5.05 7.97 33.41
N ILE A 64 4.07 7.09 33.22
CA ILE A 64 3.81 5.98 34.14
C ILE A 64 5.03 5.05 34.22
N ALA A 65 5.66 4.71 33.09
CA ALA A 65 6.88 3.92 33.05
C ALA A 65 8.01 4.58 33.88
N ILE A 66 8.18 5.90 33.79
CA ILE A 66 9.15 6.66 34.60
C ILE A 66 8.81 6.58 36.10
N LEU A 67 7.54 6.76 36.49
CA LEU A 67 7.10 6.70 37.88
C LEU A 67 7.34 5.30 38.51
N LEU A 68 7.06 4.25 37.76
CA LEU A 68 7.19 2.88 38.25
C LEU A 68 8.64 2.38 38.26
N SER A 69 9.48 2.83 37.32
CA SER A 69 10.88 2.37 37.19
C SER A 69 11.90 3.28 37.87
N ARG A 70 11.94 4.58 37.51
CA ARG A 70 12.95 5.54 38.00
C ARG A 70 12.60 6.09 39.37
N PHE A 71 11.33 6.35 39.63
CA PHE A 71 10.89 6.77 40.96
C PHE A 71 10.63 5.57 41.89
N LYS A 72 10.58 4.35 41.33
CA LYS A 72 10.37 3.08 42.06
C LYS A 72 9.13 3.14 42.96
N LEU A 73 8.08 3.83 42.49
CA LEU A 73 6.83 3.98 43.22
C LEU A 73 6.03 2.68 43.18
N THR A 74 5.26 2.44 44.24
CA THR A 74 4.16 1.49 44.20
C THR A 74 3.05 2.00 43.28
N THR A 75 2.17 1.10 42.82
CA THR A 75 1.01 1.47 41.99
C THR A 75 0.08 2.46 42.68
N ALA A 76 -0.11 2.32 44.00
CA ALA A 76 -0.92 3.23 44.80
C ALA A 76 -0.33 4.66 44.86
N GLU A 77 0.99 4.78 45.02
CA GLU A 77 1.69 6.06 45.00
C GLU A 77 1.65 6.69 43.60
N ALA A 78 1.90 5.89 42.56
CA ALA A 78 1.85 6.34 41.18
C ALA A 78 0.45 6.86 40.79
N ILE A 79 -0.63 6.21 41.25
CA ILE A 79 -2.01 6.70 41.08
C ILE A 79 -2.18 8.09 41.68
N ASN A 80 -1.75 8.30 42.93
CA ASN A 80 -1.89 9.60 43.60
C ASN A 80 -1.12 10.70 42.86
N VAL A 81 0.11 10.39 42.44
CA VAL A 81 0.92 11.31 41.63
C VAL A 81 0.23 11.62 40.30
N TYR A 82 -0.35 10.63 39.64
CA TYR A 82 -1.04 10.78 38.36
C TYR A 82 -2.29 11.67 38.44
N TYR A 83 -3.07 11.54 39.52
CA TYR A 83 -4.23 12.39 39.80
C TYR A 83 -3.82 13.86 39.99
N ASP A 84 -2.84 14.10 40.86
CA ASP A 84 -2.33 15.45 41.14
C ASP A 84 -1.73 16.10 39.88
N PHE A 85 -0.99 15.31 39.11
CA PHE A 85 -0.39 15.70 37.85
C PHE A 85 -1.45 16.09 36.81
N SER A 86 -2.41 15.20 36.54
CA SER A 86 -3.49 15.43 35.58
C SER A 86 -4.32 16.67 35.91
N LYS A 87 -4.62 16.89 37.19
CA LYS A 87 -5.36 18.06 37.67
C LYS A 87 -4.60 19.37 37.42
N LYS A 88 -3.28 19.40 37.58
CA LYS A 88 -2.47 20.61 37.37
C LYS A 88 -2.31 20.94 35.88
N ILE A 89 -2.05 19.92 35.06
CA ILE A 89 -1.75 20.08 33.62
C ILE A 89 -2.98 20.44 32.81
N PHE A 90 -4.09 19.75 33.02
CA PHE A 90 -5.31 19.93 32.23
C PHE A 90 -6.24 21.01 32.82
N SER A 91 -5.75 21.81 33.78
CA SER A 91 -6.52 22.90 34.37
C SER A 91 -6.67 24.08 33.39
N LYS A 92 -7.76 24.86 33.55
CA LYS A 92 -7.97 26.09 32.78
C LYS A 92 -6.82 27.10 32.88
N LYS A 93 -6.05 27.06 33.97
CA LYS A 93 -4.90 27.96 34.20
C LYS A 93 -3.70 27.66 33.29
N ASN A 94 -3.69 26.50 32.65
CA ASN A 94 -2.60 26.03 31.79
C ASN A 94 -3.01 25.93 30.30
N GLN A 95 -4.21 26.43 29.94
CA GLN A 95 -4.71 26.42 28.55
C GLN A 95 -4.07 27.55 27.73
N ASP A 96 -3.56 27.23 26.54
CA ASP A 96 -3.02 28.21 25.61
C ASP A 96 -4.16 28.77 24.72
N GLY A 97 -4.36 30.09 24.79
CA GLY A 97 -5.48 30.78 24.14
C GLY A 97 -5.14 31.42 22.79
N PHE A 98 -3.88 31.38 22.35
CA PHE A 98 -3.46 32.20 21.20
C PHE A 98 -2.57 31.50 20.17
N VAL A 99 -2.09 30.28 20.41
CA VAL A 99 -1.21 29.59 19.45
C VAL A 99 -1.46 28.09 19.46
N GLY A 100 -1.87 27.51 18.32
CA GLY A 100 -1.62 26.12 17.90
C GLY A 100 -2.06 24.91 18.78
N HIS A 101 -1.70 24.88 20.07
CA HIS A 101 -1.76 23.76 21.00
C HIS A 101 -2.77 24.00 22.15
N LEU A 102 -3.22 22.94 22.84
CA LEU A 102 -4.19 23.08 23.93
C LEU A 102 -3.60 23.57 25.27
N PHE A 103 -2.33 23.29 25.55
CA PHE A 103 -1.71 23.55 26.86
C PHE A 103 -0.28 24.09 26.77
N HIS A 104 0.11 24.94 27.73
CA HIS A 104 1.46 25.49 27.82
C HIS A 104 2.50 24.41 28.19
N LYS A 105 3.66 24.41 27.52
CA LYS A 105 4.75 23.44 27.76
C LYS A 105 5.45 23.66 29.09
N GLU A 106 5.61 24.92 29.51
CA GLU A 106 6.35 25.30 30.71
C GLU A 106 5.66 24.81 31.98
N GLY A 107 4.33 24.64 31.95
CA GLY A 107 3.56 24.11 33.07
C GLY A 107 3.88 22.64 33.35
N LEU A 108 3.99 21.82 32.29
CA LEU A 108 4.33 20.41 32.37
C LEU A 108 5.77 20.20 32.86
N GLU A 109 6.71 20.96 32.30
CA GLU A 109 8.14 20.90 32.66
C GLU A 109 8.37 21.17 34.15
N ARG A 110 7.77 22.25 34.69
CA ARG A 110 7.88 22.60 36.11
C ARG A 110 7.36 21.49 37.03
N ILE A 111 6.21 20.90 36.69
CA ILE A 111 5.60 19.85 37.51
C ILE A 111 6.52 18.62 37.60
N ILE A 112 7.14 18.22 36.49
CA ILE A 112 8.05 17.07 36.47
C ILE A 112 9.34 17.41 37.22
N GLN A 113 9.90 18.61 37.02
CA GLN A 113 11.10 19.06 37.73
C GLN A 113 10.88 19.10 39.26
N ASP A 114 9.74 19.61 39.72
CA ASP A 114 9.38 19.63 41.14
C ASP A 114 9.23 18.21 41.70
N MET A 115 8.70 17.29 40.91
CA MET A 115 8.56 15.88 41.29
C MET A 115 9.92 15.20 41.45
N VAL A 116 10.84 15.40 40.50
CA VAL A 116 12.23 14.89 40.57
C VAL A 116 12.92 15.39 41.84
N LYS A 117 12.79 16.68 42.15
CA LYS A 117 13.35 17.28 43.37
C LYS A 117 12.73 16.71 44.65
N LYS A 118 11.40 16.57 44.69
CA LYS A 118 10.66 16.09 45.86
C LYS A 118 11.02 14.65 46.24
N HIS A 119 11.25 13.77 45.25
CA HIS A 119 11.52 12.34 45.50
C HIS A 119 13.01 11.98 45.55
N GLY A 120 13.92 12.92 45.22
CA GLY A 120 15.36 12.73 45.39
C GLY A 120 15.98 11.65 44.48
N VAL A 121 15.41 11.40 43.30
CA VAL A 121 15.74 10.27 42.40
C VAL A 121 16.94 10.53 41.45
N GLY A 122 17.58 11.68 41.59
CA GLY A 122 18.62 12.18 40.67
C GLY A 122 18.03 12.88 39.43
N GLU A 123 18.81 13.73 38.76
CA GLU A 123 18.31 14.50 37.59
C GLU A 123 18.26 13.70 36.28
N LEU A 124 19.11 12.67 36.15
CA LEU A 124 19.31 11.92 34.92
C LEU A 124 18.32 10.76 34.76
N MET A 125 17.93 10.52 33.51
CA MET A 125 17.10 9.38 33.12
C MET A 125 17.85 8.06 33.34
N LEU A 126 19.16 8.03 33.02
CA LEU A 126 20.05 6.92 33.36
C LEU A 126 20.04 6.68 34.88
N ASP A 127 19.69 5.46 35.30
CA ASP A 127 19.79 5.03 36.69
C ASP A 127 21.25 4.64 36.98
N PRO A 128 21.94 5.29 37.94
CA PRO A 128 23.31 4.93 38.30
C PRO A 128 23.42 3.58 39.03
N LYS A 129 22.29 3.01 39.50
CA LYS A 129 22.21 1.71 40.15
C LYS A 129 21.03 0.92 39.56
N PRO A 130 21.09 0.52 38.28
CA PRO A 130 20.01 -0.25 37.67
C PRO A 130 20.00 -1.63 38.34
N SER A 131 18.88 -2.05 38.93
CA SER A 131 18.75 -3.44 39.35
C SER A 131 18.56 -4.31 38.10
N ALA A 132 18.84 -5.61 38.22
CA ALA A 132 18.55 -6.57 37.15
C ALA A 132 17.03 -6.62 36.80
N GLN A 133 16.18 -6.06 37.66
CA GLN A 133 14.72 -5.97 37.57
C GLN A 133 14.30 -4.51 37.82
N SER A 134 14.62 -3.59 36.91
CA SER A 134 14.08 -2.21 36.93
C SER A 134 14.36 -1.43 35.64
N LYS A 135 14.60 -2.10 34.52
CA LYS A 135 14.93 -1.41 33.27
C LYS A 135 13.67 -0.83 32.66
N ALA A 136 13.77 0.40 32.17
CA ALA A 136 12.70 1.03 31.40
C ALA A 136 13.21 1.96 30.31
N PHE A 137 12.35 2.21 29.32
CA PHE A 137 12.54 3.26 28.34
C PHE A 137 11.21 3.94 28.02
N VAL A 138 11.27 5.15 27.49
CA VAL A 138 10.10 5.84 26.94
C VAL A 138 10.25 6.01 25.44
N CYS A 139 9.15 5.89 24.71
CA CYS A 139 9.10 6.08 23.27
C CYS A 139 8.80 7.54 22.93
N THR A 140 9.56 8.08 21.99
CA THR A 140 9.36 9.38 21.33
C THR A 140 9.73 9.23 19.86
N GLN A 141 9.48 10.22 19.01
CA GLN A 141 9.85 10.17 17.60
C GLN A 141 10.42 11.51 17.18
N LYS A 142 11.30 11.53 16.17
CA LYS A 142 11.75 12.79 15.59
C LYS A 142 10.59 13.38 14.75
N ALA A 143 10.37 14.69 14.85
CA ALA A 143 9.24 15.37 14.20
C ALA A 143 9.18 15.15 12.67
N ARG A 144 10.35 14.97 12.01
CA ARG A 144 10.50 14.78 10.56
C ARG A 144 10.61 13.32 10.10
N GLU A 145 10.70 12.36 11.03
CA GLU A 145 10.85 10.92 10.77
C GLU A 145 9.76 10.15 11.56
N GLN A 146 8.49 10.40 11.24
CA GLN A 146 7.34 9.81 11.95
C GLN A 146 7.24 8.29 11.69
N GLY A 147 6.91 7.52 12.74
CA GLY A 147 6.74 6.07 12.67
C GLY A 147 7.96 5.22 13.08
N THR A 148 9.11 5.83 13.40
CA THR A 148 10.27 5.13 13.99
C THR A 148 10.50 5.59 15.43
N ALA A 149 10.39 4.67 16.39
CA ALA A 149 10.59 4.98 17.81
C ALA A 149 12.05 5.33 18.12
N VAL A 150 12.24 6.44 18.84
CA VAL A 150 13.45 6.75 19.60
C VAL A 150 13.22 6.37 21.06
N ARG A 151 14.11 5.53 21.59
CA ARG A 151 14.03 4.97 22.94
C ARG A 151 14.94 5.75 23.89
N LEU A 152 14.34 6.45 24.85
CA LEU A 152 15.08 7.16 25.91
C LEU A 152 15.14 6.26 27.15
N ARG A 153 16.34 5.73 27.45
CA ARG A 153 16.52 4.58 28.36
C ARG A 153 16.99 5.00 29.75
N THR A 154 16.68 4.14 30.72
CA THR A 154 17.14 4.22 32.11
C THR A 154 18.42 3.43 32.37
N TYR A 155 18.95 2.78 31.34
CA TYR A 155 20.10 1.89 31.37
C TYR A 155 20.90 2.07 30.08
N GLU A 156 22.16 1.63 30.12
CA GLU A 156 23.04 1.60 28.97
C GLU A 156 22.74 0.38 28.08
N PRO A 157 22.55 0.55 26.76
CA PRO A 157 22.30 -0.56 25.85
C PRO A 157 23.56 -1.42 25.66
N PRO A 158 23.43 -2.69 25.23
CA PRO A 158 24.57 -3.55 24.98
C PRO A 158 25.40 -3.01 23.80
N SER A 159 26.67 -2.69 24.02
CA SER A 159 27.56 -2.21 22.96
C SER A 159 27.73 -3.26 21.85
N SER A 160 27.31 -2.95 20.61
CA SER A 160 27.71 -3.73 19.43
C SER A 160 29.25 -3.67 19.27
N ARG A 161 29.87 -4.83 19.02
CA ARG A 161 31.32 -5.09 18.94
C ARG A 161 32.15 -3.88 18.46
N ARG A 162 33.00 -3.31 19.34
CA ARG A 162 34.36 -2.93 18.94
C ARG A 162 35.19 -4.20 18.99
N ASP A 163 35.83 -4.52 17.88
CA ASP A 163 36.80 -5.59 17.79
C ASP A 163 38.09 -5.12 18.50
N ASP A 164 38.15 -5.27 19.82
CA ASP A 164 39.35 -4.98 20.62
C ASP A 164 40.39 -6.12 20.47
N SER A 165 40.66 -6.53 19.22
CA SER A 165 41.68 -7.52 18.86
C SER A 165 42.84 -6.91 18.07
N LEU A 166 43.07 -5.61 18.21
CA LEU A 166 44.27 -4.91 17.72
C LEU A 166 44.86 -3.95 18.77
N ASP A 167 45.05 -4.43 20.01
CA ASP A 167 46.01 -3.82 20.92
C ASP A 167 47.37 -4.50 20.74
N ILE A 168 48.19 -3.93 19.85
CA ILE A 168 49.63 -4.16 19.81
C ILE A 168 50.22 -3.40 21.00
N PRO A 169 50.85 -4.06 21.99
CA PRO A 169 51.45 -3.37 23.11
C PRO A 169 52.68 -2.59 22.62
N SER A 170 52.65 -1.27 22.80
CA SER A 170 53.80 -0.39 22.58
C SER A 170 54.83 -0.61 23.69
N PRO A 171 56.10 -0.98 23.42
CA PRO A 171 57.13 -0.95 24.44
C PRO A 171 57.66 0.48 24.58
N SER A 172 57.48 1.02 25.78
CA SER A 172 58.21 2.17 26.30
C SER A 172 59.73 1.90 26.38
N GLY A 173 60.54 2.91 26.09
CA GLY A 173 61.85 3.07 26.73
C GLY A 173 63.05 3.33 25.82
N SER A 174 63.34 4.63 25.61
CA SER A 174 64.67 5.27 25.57
C SER A 174 65.89 4.53 25.02
N ALA A 175 66.53 5.12 24.00
CA ALA A 175 67.90 5.69 24.04
C ALA A 175 68.69 5.50 22.73
N SER A 176 69.15 6.64 22.21
CA SER A 176 70.44 6.90 21.53
C SER A 176 71.00 5.98 20.43
N SER A 177 71.32 6.66 19.33
CA SER A 177 72.56 6.62 18.54
C SER A 177 72.84 5.50 17.52
N SER A 178 73.01 5.98 16.29
CA SER A 178 74.09 5.70 15.33
C SER A 178 74.19 4.35 14.60
N SER A 179 74.06 4.48 13.28
CA SER A 179 74.96 3.99 12.22
C SER A 179 75.07 2.49 11.89
N SER A 180 74.83 2.26 10.59
CA SER A 180 75.64 1.49 9.63
C SER A 180 75.63 -0.04 9.64
N SER A 181 75.14 -0.53 8.49
CA SER A 181 75.78 -1.47 7.55
C SER A 181 75.86 -2.98 7.84
N SER A 182 75.57 -3.68 6.75
CA SER A 182 76.11 -4.96 6.26
C SER A 182 75.69 -6.27 6.94
N SER A 183 74.84 -6.97 6.20
CA SER A 183 74.82 -8.39 5.78
C SER A 183 76.16 -9.17 5.86
N PRO A 184 76.27 -10.47 5.48
CA PRO A 184 75.24 -11.43 5.05
C PRO A 184 75.45 -12.89 5.56
N SER A 185 74.62 -13.80 5.02
CA SER A 185 74.94 -15.20 4.67
C SER A 185 74.77 -16.23 5.81
N SER A 186 74.36 -17.46 5.58
CA SER A 186 74.30 -18.28 4.37
C SER A 186 73.41 -19.51 4.62
N SER A 187 72.72 -19.96 3.56
CA SER A 187 72.82 -21.31 2.96
C SER A 187 71.84 -22.32 3.58
N ALA A 188 70.84 -22.83 2.85
CA ALA A 188 70.90 -23.72 1.68
C ALA A 188 70.08 -24.96 2.09
N SER A 189 69.32 -25.67 1.27
CA SER A 189 69.14 -25.71 -0.18
C SER A 189 67.96 -26.68 -0.43
N SER A 190 67.06 -26.33 -1.36
CA SER A 190 66.85 -27.00 -2.68
C SER A 190 66.00 -28.27 -2.63
N SER A 191 65.06 -28.56 -3.54
CA SER A 191 64.73 -28.02 -4.88
C SER A 191 63.51 -28.84 -5.39
N ALA A 192 62.43 -28.23 -5.89
CA ALA A 192 62.17 -27.75 -7.29
C ALA A 192 61.53 -28.86 -8.18
N ALA A 193 60.65 -28.62 -9.17
CA ALA A 193 60.23 -27.47 -9.98
C ALA A 193 58.82 -27.80 -10.58
N SER A 194 57.82 -26.92 -10.76
CA SER A 194 57.63 -25.79 -11.74
C SER A 194 57.55 -26.25 -13.22
N PRO A 195 57.01 -25.45 -14.19
CA PRO A 195 56.62 -24.02 -14.16
C PRO A 195 55.27 -23.73 -14.91
N LEU A 196 54.69 -22.53 -15.15
CA LEU A 196 55.16 -21.19 -15.56
C LEU A 196 54.04 -20.13 -15.30
N SER A 197 54.47 -18.92 -14.96
CA SER A 197 53.78 -17.63 -14.67
C SER A 197 53.49 -16.81 -15.96
N PRO A 198 53.08 -15.49 -16.00
CA PRO A 198 53.14 -14.45 -14.95
C PRO A 198 52.05 -13.34 -14.86
N HIS A 199 52.09 -12.69 -13.68
CA HIS A 199 51.57 -11.38 -13.21
C HIS A 199 52.12 -10.15 -14.01
N PRO A 200 51.63 -8.88 -13.89
CA PRO A 200 51.75 -8.07 -12.65
C PRO A 200 50.70 -6.97 -12.31
N THR A 201 50.79 -6.56 -11.04
CA THR A 201 50.17 -5.47 -10.27
C THR A 201 50.90 -4.11 -10.42
N SER A 202 50.20 -2.97 -10.32
CA SER A 202 50.33 -1.94 -9.23
C SER A 202 49.88 -0.50 -9.60
N SER A 203 49.37 0.20 -8.57
CA SER A 203 49.49 1.63 -8.20
C SER A 203 48.85 2.75 -9.04
N MET A 204 47.89 3.49 -8.47
CA MET A 204 48.11 4.87 -7.92
C MET A 204 46.81 5.47 -7.33
N ASP A 205 46.86 5.80 -6.04
CA ASP A 205 46.03 6.82 -5.41
C ASP A 205 46.53 8.23 -5.81
N VAL A 206 45.62 9.22 -5.71
CA VAL A 206 45.80 10.67 -5.42
C VAL A 206 45.07 11.62 -6.40
N LEU A 207 44.29 12.55 -5.80
CA LEU A 207 43.71 13.82 -6.28
C LEU A 207 42.35 13.80 -7.00
N LEU A 208 41.25 13.98 -6.24
CA LEU A 208 40.56 15.28 -6.13
C LEU A 208 39.41 15.20 -5.09
N ALA A 209 39.63 15.86 -3.97
CA ALA A 209 38.56 16.27 -3.06
C ALA A 209 37.85 17.49 -3.65
N ALA A 210 36.53 17.41 -3.84
CA ALA A 210 35.64 18.56 -3.93
C ALA A 210 34.21 18.13 -3.51
N SER A 211 33.86 18.48 -2.27
CA SER A 211 32.52 18.76 -1.72
C SER A 211 31.27 18.47 -2.57
N SER A 212 30.45 17.54 -2.09
CA SER A 212 28.98 17.57 -2.21
C SER A 212 28.34 16.95 -0.95
N PRO A 213 27.18 17.45 -0.48
CA PRO A 213 26.70 17.20 0.88
C PRO A 213 26.09 15.81 1.01
N ARG A 214 26.55 15.02 1.99
CA ARG A 214 25.91 13.76 2.40
C ARG A 214 24.57 14.07 3.07
N THR A 215 23.46 13.70 2.45
CA THR A 215 22.15 13.61 3.09
C THR A 215 21.93 12.21 3.66
N GLY A 216 22.01 12.11 5.00
CA GLY A 216 21.24 11.19 5.85
C GLY A 216 21.43 9.67 5.74
N SER A 217 22.54 9.12 6.25
CA SER A 217 22.56 7.70 6.68
C SER A 217 21.88 7.55 8.04
N SER A 218 21.07 6.50 8.25
CA SER A 218 20.51 6.21 9.58
C SER A 218 21.66 5.98 10.57
N LYS A 219 21.57 6.62 11.74
CA LYS A 219 22.56 6.47 12.81
C LYS A 219 22.47 5.07 13.41
N THR A 220 23.61 4.55 13.86
CA THR A 220 23.63 3.29 14.64
C THR A 220 23.04 3.50 16.04
N GLU A 221 22.51 2.45 16.69
CA GLU A 221 21.94 2.56 18.05
C GLU A 221 22.93 3.12 19.08
N ASN A 222 24.23 2.84 18.92
CA ASN A 222 25.28 3.39 19.78
C ASN A 222 25.44 4.92 19.60
N GLU A 223 25.39 5.41 18.36
CA GLU A 223 25.45 6.86 18.10
C GLU A 223 24.22 7.59 18.64
N GLN A 224 23.05 6.91 18.64
CA GLN A 224 21.84 7.44 19.26
C GLN A 224 21.93 7.44 20.79
N TRP A 225 22.52 6.41 21.40
CA TRP A 225 22.74 6.35 22.84
C TRP A 225 23.65 7.49 23.32
N ASP A 226 24.78 7.72 22.65
CA ASP A 226 25.74 8.75 23.02
C ASP A 226 25.12 10.16 23.01
N ASP A 227 24.18 10.44 22.09
CA ASP A 227 23.46 11.72 22.03
C ASP A 227 22.49 11.93 23.23
N PHE A 228 22.02 10.87 23.88
CA PHE A 228 21.00 10.91 24.94
C PHE A 228 21.44 10.37 26.30
N ARG A 229 22.70 9.97 26.47
CA ARG A 229 23.23 9.43 27.73
C ARG A 229 22.98 10.33 28.93
N ASP A 230 23.14 11.65 28.75
CA ASP A 230 22.99 12.66 29.80
C ASP A 230 21.60 13.31 29.83
N ILE A 231 20.58 12.67 29.24
CA ILE A 231 19.22 13.20 29.23
C ILE A 231 18.61 13.25 30.63
N LYS A 232 17.95 14.37 30.95
CA LYS A 232 17.26 14.54 32.24
C LYS A 232 15.91 13.85 32.23
N ILE A 233 15.44 13.42 33.40
CA ILE A 233 14.11 12.78 33.56
C ILE A 233 13.00 13.68 33.01
N TRP A 234 13.04 14.98 33.29
CA TRP A 234 12.03 15.91 32.80
C TRP A 234 12.08 16.12 31.28
N GLU A 235 13.27 16.04 30.67
CA GLU A 235 13.42 16.13 29.20
C GLU A 235 12.81 14.90 28.53
N ALA A 236 13.09 13.69 29.05
CA ALA A 236 12.52 12.45 28.54
C ALA A 236 10.99 12.40 28.71
N ALA A 237 10.50 12.81 29.87
CA ALA A 237 9.08 12.94 30.17
C ALA A 237 8.38 13.97 29.26
N ARG A 238 9.05 15.09 28.95
CA ARG A 238 8.52 16.12 28.05
C ARG A 238 8.52 15.68 26.58
N ALA A 239 9.56 14.98 26.14
CA ALA A 239 9.68 14.43 24.79
C ALA A 239 8.60 13.38 24.51
N THR A 240 8.41 12.41 25.41
CA THR A 240 7.38 11.38 25.23
C THR A 240 5.97 11.95 25.26
N THR A 241 5.74 13.13 25.86
CA THR A 241 4.41 13.80 25.94
C THR A 241 4.22 14.97 24.96
N ALA A 242 5.17 15.17 24.04
CA ALA A 242 5.10 16.22 23.01
C ALA A 242 4.09 15.87 21.90
N ALA A 243 2.81 15.78 22.29
CA ALA A 243 1.69 15.48 21.41
C ALA A 243 1.31 16.72 20.58
N PRO A 244 1.53 16.77 19.26
CA PRO A 244 1.45 18.01 18.46
C PRO A 244 0.14 18.81 18.58
N THR A 245 -0.96 18.16 18.96
CA THR A 245 -2.25 18.81 19.20
C THR A 245 -2.42 19.35 20.62
N PHE A 246 -1.78 18.75 21.63
CA PHE A 246 -1.90 19.13 23.05
C PHE A 246 -0.73 19.95 23.55
N PHE A 247 0.49 19.59 23.16
CA PHE A 247 1.74 20.22 23.57
C PHE A 247 2.65 20.43 22.35
N PRO A 248 3.44 21.52 22.32
CA PRO A 248 4.41 21.73 21.26
C PRO A 248 5.49 20.65 21.23
N GLU A 249 6.21 20.55 20.11
CA GLU A 249 7.38 19.68 19.96
C GLU A 249 8.47 20.01 21.00
N MET A 250 9.28 19.00 21.33
CA MET A 250 10.41 19.11 22.25
C MET A 250 11.70 19.33 21.46
N GLU A 251 12.44 20.37 21.81
CA GLU A 251 13.72 20.72 21.18
C GLU A 251 14.88 20.27 22.07
N PHE A 252 15.79 19.47 21.51
CA PHE A 252 17.06 19.11 22.14
C PHE A 252 18.21 19.83 21.44
N ILE A 253 18.98 20.59 22.20
CA ILE A 253 20.24 21.19 21.73
C ILE A 253 21.39 20.38 22.35
N ARG A 254 22.21 19.76 21.49
CA ARG A 254 23.40 18.97 21.87
C ARG A 254 24.57 19.35 20.96
N GLY A 255 25.54 20.09 21.50
CA GLY A 255 26.59 20.71 20.69
C GLY A 255 26.00 21.66 19.64
N ASP A 256 26.40 21.49 18.38
CA ASP A 256 25.90 22.29 17.23
C ASP A 256 24.58 21.75 16.63
N LYS A 257 23.97 20.71 17.21
CA LYS A 257 22.79 20.04 16.66
C LYS A 257 21.53 20.38 17.45
N THR A 258 20.51 20.84 16.73
CA THR A 258 19.13 20.97 17.24
C THR A 258 18.27 19.84 16.69
N MET A 259 17.63 19.07 17.58
CA MET A 259 16.75 17.96 17.23
C MET A 259 15.34 18.19 17.76
N HIS A 260 14.33 17.97 16.93
CA HIS A 260 12.92 18.19 17.27
C HIS A 260 12.20 16.85 17.43
N PHE A 261 11.49 16.68 18.55
CA PHE A 261 10.83 15.45 18.94
C PHE A 261 9.35 15.65 19.24
N ILE A 262 8.55 14.65 18.89
CA ILE A 262 7.13 14.53 19.20
C ILE A 262 6.87 13.24 19.98
N ASP A 263 5.68 13.10 20.54
CA ASP A 263 5.30 11.84 21.20
C ASP A 263 5.25 10.66 20.22
N GLY A 264 5.35 9.44 20.76
CA GLY A 264 5.25 8.22 19.96
C GLY A 264 3.82 7.83 19.57
N ALA A 265 2.84 8.72 19.78
CA ALA A 265 1.42 8.38 19.61
C ALA A 265 1.05 8.01 18.16
N MET A 266 1.84 8.42 17.17
CA MET A 266 1.65 8.03 15.78
C MET A 266 2.64 6.93 15.38
N GLY A 267 2.18 5.66 15.44
CA GLY A 267 2.94 4.50 14.97
C GLY A 267 3.66 3.70 16.07
N CYS A 268 3.71 4.22 17.29
CA CYS A 268 4.26 3.53 18.47
C CYS A 268 3.37 3.78 19.71
N ASN A 269 2.04 3.92 19.55
CA ASN A 269 1.17 4.28 20.68
C ASN A 269 1.01 3.12 21.68
N ASN A 270 1.09 1.88 21.20
CA ASN A 270 1.25 0.67 22.00
C ASN A 270 2.70 0.18 21.83
N PRO A 271 3.61 0.41 22.80
CA PRO A 271 5.04 0.15 22.63
C PRO A 271 5.43 -1.33 22.80
N ALA A 272 4.48 -2.26 22.67
CA ALA A 272 4.72 -3.67 22.98
C ALA A 272 5.75 -4.32 22.03
N ASP A 273 5.81 -3.90 20.77
CA ASP A 273 6.80 -4.41 19.82
C ASP A 273 8.20 -3.92 20.13
N GLU A 274 8.33 -2.65 20.49
CA GLU A 274 9.58 -2.05 20.94
C GLU A 274 10.06 -2.70 22.24
N VAL A 275 9.16 -3.08 23.14
CA VAL A 275 9.50 -3.80 24.38
C VAL A 275 10.05 -5.19 24.07
N VAL A 276 9.44 -5.93 23.14
CA VAL A 276 9.91 -7.26 22.74
C VAL A 276 11.25 -7.17 22.02
N ASP A 277 11.41 -6.22 21.10
CA ASP A 277 12.66 -5.99 20.39
C ASP A 277 13.81 -5.62 21.35
N GLU A 278 13.58 -4.63 22.22
CA GLU A 278 14.57 -4.22 23.21
C GLU A 278 14.89 -5.34 24.22
N ALA A 279 13.88 -6.13 24.62
CA ALA A 279 14.12 -7.30 25.47
C ALA A 279 14.97 -8.35 24.75
N THR A 280 14.74 -8.57 23.46
CA THR A 280 15.51 -9.52 22.62
C THR A 280 16.98 -9.09 22.55
N ALA A 281 17.22 -7.78 22.36
CA ALA A 281 18.56 -7.21 22.37
C ALA A 281 19.26 -7.32 23.74
N LEU A 282 18.53 -7.06 24.83
CA LEU A 282 19.07 -7.05 26.19
C LEU A 282 19.33 -8.43 26.79
N TYR A 283 18.43 -9.37 26.57
CA TYR A 283 18.42 -10.68 27.23
C TYR A 283 18.80 -11.83 26.29
N GLY A 284 18.89 -11.55 24.99
CA GLY A 284 19.18 -12.53 23.94
C GLY A 284 17.94 -13.21 23.38
N PRO A 285 17.99 -13.67 22.12
CA PRO A 285 16.85 -14.29 21.44
C PRO A 285 16.41 -15.62 22.07
N ASP A 286 17.29 -16.29 22.80
CA ASP A 286 17.02 -17.57 23.46
C ASP A 286 16.35 -17.45 24.83
N CYS A 287 16.22 -16.23 25.37
CA CYS A 287 15.61 -16.01 26.67
C CYS A 287 14.12 -16.38 26.65
N VAL A 288 13.67 -17.11 27.69
CA VAL A 288 12.26 -17.50 27.84
C VAL A 288 11.43 -16.29 28.31
N LEU A 289 10.30 -16.05 27.66
CA LEU A 289 9.31 -15.07 28.09
C LEU A 289 8.45 -15.66 29.22
N GLY A 290 8.36 -14.95 30.35
CA GLY A 290 7.43 -15.25 31.44
C GLY A 290 6.03 -14.76 31.10
N CYS A 291 5.86 -13.44 30.98
CA CYS A 291 4.66 -12.82 30.43
C CYS A 291 4.96 -11.46 29.77
N LEU A 292 4.16 -11.09 28.78
CA LEU A 292 4.07 -9.72 28.27
C LEU A 292 2.70 -9.15 28.65
N VAL A 293 2.69 -8.14 29.53
CA VAL A 293 1.48 -7.41 29.91
C VAL A 293 1.44 -6.10 29.13
N SER A 294 0.44 -5.93 28.27
CA SER A 294 0.19 -4.70 27.54
C SER A 294 -1.09 -4.06 28.07
N LEU A 295 -0.97 -2.85 28.62
CA LEU A 295 -2.07 -2.09 29.21
C LEU A 295 -2.44 -0.94 28.30
N GLY A 296 -3.73 -0.77 28.03
CA GLY A 296 -4.23 0.32 27.19
C GLY A 296 -5.18 1.28 27.90
N THR A 297 -5.42 2.42 27.23
CA THR A 297 -6.15 3.59 27.78
C THR A 297 -7.59 3.75 27.30
N GLY A 298 -8.16 2.77 26.60
CA GLY A 298 -9.53 2.79 26.06
C GLY A 298 -9.73 3.56 24.73
N TYR A 299 -10.94 3.46 24.15
CA TYR A 299 -11.28 4.08 22.86
C TYR A 299 -11.73 5.54 23.04
N ALA A 300 -11.31 6.44 22.13
CA ALA A 300 -11.73 7.84 22.12
C ALA A 300 -12.82 8.06 21.05
N GLY A 301 -13.98 8.58 21.46
CA GLY A 301 -15.00 9.06 20.54
C GLY A 301 -14.77 10.52 20.11
N PRO A 302 -15.55 11.03 19.14
CA PRO A 302 -15.42 12.39 18.64
C PRO A 302 -15.60 13.42 19.76
N LEU A 303 -14.72 14.42 19.80
CA LEU A 303 -14.83 15.56 20.71
C LEU A 303 -16.11 16.36 20.43
N GLN A 304 -16.96 16.54 21.43
CA GLN A 304 -17.90 17.65 21.43
C GLN A 304 -17.18 18.92 21.93
N THR A 305 -17.23 20.02 21.17
CA THR A 305 -17.64 21.38 21.62
C THR A 305 -17.02 22.54 20.83
N GLY A 306 -17.85 23.58 20.58
CA GLY A 306 -17.60 24.97 21.00
C GLY A 306 -16.68 25.90 20.18
N LYS A 307 -17.31 26.79 19.38
CA LYS A 307 -16.88 28.09 18.79
C LYS A 307 -15.40 28.37 18.43
N ARG A 308 -15.24 28.85 17.18
CA ARG A 308 -14.06 29.49 16.52
C ARG A 308 -12.76 28.68 16.59
N ARG A 309 -12.68 27.62 15.80
CA ARG A 309 -11.42 26.97 15.38
C ARG A 309 -11.45 26.75 13.87
N SER A 310 -10.27 26.72 13.24
CA SER A 310 -10.13 26.26 11.85
C SER A 310 -10.65 24.83 11.77
N ILE A 311 -11.48 24.56 10.76
CA ILE A 311 -12.17 23.29 10.61
C ILE A 311 -11.20 22.12 10.39
N MET A 312 -10.08 22.38 9.70
CA MET A 312 -9.06 21.37 9.43
C MET A 312 -8.39 20.87 10.71
N LYS A 313 -8.15 21.75 11.68
CA LYS A 313 -7.59 21.35 12.99
C LYS A 313 -8.53 20.44 13.78
N LEU A 314 -9.84 20.57 13.60
CA LEU A 314 -10.82 19.68 14.24
C LEU A 314 -10.79 18.30 13.58
N VAL A 315 -10.74 18.25 12.24
CA VAL A 315 -10.66 16.99 11.50
C VAL A 315 -9.34 16.27 11.78
N GLU A 316 -8.21 16.98 11.76
CA GLU A 316 -6.87 16.43 12.10
C GLU A 316 -6.83 15.81 13.49
N LEU A 317 -7.48 16.45 14.47
CA LEU A 317 -7.56 15.93 15.83
C LEU A 317 -8.33 14.61 15.88
N ILE A 318 -9.49 14.53 15.21
CA ILE A 318 -10.28 13.29 15.10
C ILE A 318 -9.48 12.21 14.37
N MET A 319 -8.78 12.56 13.28
CA MET A 319 -7.94 11.63 12.52
C MET A 319 -6.78 11.07 13.32
N ALA A 320 -6.04 11.92 14.05
CA ALA A 320 -4.95 11.50 14.91
C ALA A 320 -5.45 10.53 15.99
N MET A 321 -6.63 10.80 16.58
CA MET A 321 -7.26 9.93 17.57
C MET A 321 -7.69 8.57 16.98
N LYS A 322 -8.22 8.55 15.76
CA LYS A 322 -8.57 7.30 15.06
C LYS A 322 -7.32 6.49 14.71
N LYS A 323 -6.25 7.13 14.22
CA LYS A 323 -4.98 6.47 13.88
C LYS A 323 -4.30 5.87 15.12
N MET A 324 -4.29 6.59 16.25
CA MET A 324 -3.82 6.07 17.54
C MET A 324 -4.55 4.77 17.92
N ALA A 325 -5.89 4.73 17.80
CA ALA A 325 -6.67 3.54 18.14
C ALA A 325 -6.36 2.35 17.19
N THR A 326 -6.28 2.60 15.88
CA THR A 326 -5.94 1.56 14.90
C THR A 326 -4.51 1.01 15.10
N ASP A 327 -3.55 1.89 15.39
CA ASP A 327 -2.17 1.52 15.68
C ASP A 327 -2.07 0.56 16.88
N THR A 328 -2.74 0.89 17.99
CA THR A 328 -2.75 0.03 19.18
C THR A 328 -3.34 -1.36 18.93
N GLU A 329 -4.37 -1.47 18.08
CA GLU A 329 -5.00 -2.75 17.72
C GLU A 329 -4.13 -3.54 16.74
N ASN A 330 -3.46 -2.87 15.79
CA ASN A 330 -2.55 -3.51 14.84
C ASN A 330 -1.37 -4.19 15.56
N VAL A 331 -0.71 -3.50 16.49
CA VAL A 331 0.37 -4.09 17.32
C VAL A 331 -0.18 -5.26 18.14
N HIS A 332 -1.37 -5.11 18.73
CA HIS A 332 -2.01 -6.19 19.47
C HIS A 332 -2.24 -7.45 18.61
N LEU A 333 -2.83 -7.29 17.42
CA LEU A 333 -3.10 -8.39 16.50
C LEU A 333 -1.80 -8.99 15.95
N GLY A 334 -0.78 -8.17 15.67
CA GLY A 334 0.53 -8.62 15.21
C GLY A 334 1.26 -9.50 16.24
N LEU A 335 1.22 -9.12 17.52
CA LEU A 335 1.74 -9.95 18.62
C LEU A 335 0.91 -11.22 18.79
N ARG A 336 -0.43 -11.14 18.78
CA ARG A 336 -1.33 -12.31 18.83
C ARG A 336 -1.00 -13.35 17.74
N ARG A 337 -0.75 -12.90 16.51
CA ARG A 337 -0.37 -13.78 15.38
C ARG A 337 0.99 -14.42 15.60
N ARG A 338 2.02 -13.65 15.99
CA ARG A 338 3.38 -14.18 16.26
C ARG A 338 3.39 -15.17 17.41
N MET A 339 2.55 -14.96 18.41
CA MET A 339 2.45 -15.84 19.59
C MET A 339 1.51 -17.05 19.38
N ARG A 340 1.04 -17.32 18.14
CA ARG A 340 0.27 -18.51 17.74
C ARG A 340 -0.87 -18.89 18.71
N GLU A 341 -1.64 -17.90 19.16
CA GLU A 341 -2.75 -18.08 20.11
C GLU A 341 -2.39 -18.62 21.51
N ASP A 342 -1.14 -18.50 21.98
CA ASP A 342 -0.82 -18.87 23.36
C ASP A 342 -1.35 -17.82 24.37
N ILE A 343 -2.63 -17.97 24.74
CA ILE A 343 -3.42 -17.01 25.54
C ILE A 343 -2.82 -16.75 26.93
N ASP A 344 -1.96 -17.63 27.46
CA ASP A 344 -1.47 -17.53 28.84
C ASP A 344 -0.09 -16.84 28.97
N THR A 345 0.46 -16.25 27.89
CA THR A 345 1.78 -15.57 27.93
C THR A 345 1.68 -14.09 27.56
N TYR A 346 0.71 -13.69 26.73
CA TYR A 346 0.47 -12.29 26.35
C TYR A 346 -0.91 -11.82 26.77
N PHE A 347 -0.93 -10.80 27.62
CA PHE A 347 -2.14 -10.26 28.21
C PHE A 347 -2.34 -8.82 27.76
N ARG A 348 -3.46 -8.56 27.08
CA ARG A 348 -3.88 -7.22 26.67
C ARG A 348 -5.09 -6.80 27.49
N PHE A 349 -4.93 -5.78 28.32
CA PHE A 349 -6.03 -5.19 29.08
C PHE A 349 -6.39 -3.82 28.49
N GLN A 350 -7.62 -3.69 27.99
CA GLN A 350 -8.13 -2.49 27.32
C GLN A 350 -9.62 -2.30 27.62
N LEU A 351 -9.97 -1.16 28.20
CA LEU A 351 -11.36 -0.78 28.50
C LEU A 351 -12.06 -0.30 27.22
N ARG A 352 -12.91 -1.14 26.61
CA ARG A 352 -13.59 -0.81 25.33
C ARG A 352 -14.89 -0.01 25.51
N LYS A 353 -15.69 -0.30 26.54
CA LYS A 353 -17.02 0.33 26.74
C LYS A 353 -16.93 1.55 27.67
N GLY A 354 -17.61 2.64 27.31
CA GLY A 354 -17.84 3.81 28.17
C GLY A 354 -16.78 4.92 28.10
N THR A 355 -15.57 4.65 27.63
CA THR A 355 -14.49 5.66 27.53
C THR A 355 -14.63 6.61 26.33
N GLU A 356 -15.48 6.27 25.37
CA GLU A 356 -15.64 7.00 24.10
C GLU A 356 -16.14 8.44 24.30
N LYS A 357 -16.90 8.67 25.38
CA LYS A 357 -17.50 9.96 25.73
C LYS A 357 -16.59 10.84 26.62
N ILE A 358 -15.37 10.39 26.90
CA ILE A 358 -14.42 11.03 27.81
C ILE A 358 -13.19 11.47 27.02
N GLY A 359 -13.02 12.79 26.88
CA GLY A 359 -11.89 13.37 26.16
C GLY A 359 -10.56 13.19 26.90
N LEU A 360 -9.45 13.13 26.15
CA LEU A 360 -8.08 12.90 26.66
C LEU A 360 -7.58 13.93 27.69
N HIS A 361 -8.27 15.07 27.83
CA HIS A 361 -7.90 16.19 28.69
C HIS A 361 -8.94 16.47 29.80
N GLU A 362 -10.03 15.70 29.89
CA GLU A 362 -11.15 15.97 30.78
C GLU A 362 -10.90 15.51 32.23
N TYR A 363 -9.86 16.01 32.90
CA TYR A 363 -9.40 15.49 34.21
C TYR A 363 -10.48 15.44 35.30
N LYS A 364 -11.57 16.21 35.16
CA LYS A 364 -12.74 16.16 36.05
C LYS A 364 -13.50 14.83 36.00
N LYS A 365 -13.31 14.03 34.94
CA LYS A 365 -13.91 12.70 34.75
C LYS A 365 -13.00 11.55 35.18
N LEU A 366 -11.88 11.81 35.88
CA LEU A 366 -10.99 10.76 36.38
C LEU A 366 -11.69 9.77 37.34
N ASP A 367 -12.64 10.27 38.15
CA ASP A 367 -13.42 9.42 39.06
C ASP A 367 -14.45 8.56 38.32
N GLU A 368 -15.03 9.08 37.23
CA GLU A 368 -15.91 8.34 36.32
C GLU A 368 -15.14 7.19 35.63
N LEU A 369 -13.94 7.48 35.11
CA LEU A 369 -13.05 6.45 34.54
C LEU A 369 -12.66 5.37 35.56
N SER A 370 -12.35 5.78 36.79
CA SER A 370 -12.07 4.82 37.88
C SER A 370 -13.28 3.98 38.25
N GLY A 371 -14.50 4.51 38.08
CA GLY A 371 -15.76 3.78 38.25
C GLY A 371 -15.91 2.66 37.21
N LEU A 372 -15.80 3.01 35.92
CA LEU A 372 -15.89 2.05 34.80
C LEU A 372 -14.87 0.91 34.93
N MET A 373 -13.69 1.23 35.45
CA MET A 373 -12.60 0.27 35.62
C MET A 373 -12.91 -0.83 36.65
N LYS A 374 -13.75 -0.55 37.65
CA LYS A 374 -14.13 -1.55 38.67
C LYS A 374 -14.90 -2.71 38.04
N ASP A 375 -15.83 -2.41 37.15
CA ASP A 375 -16.62 -3.42 36.45
C ASP A 375 -15.75 -4.22 35.48
N TYR A 376 -14.86 -3.53 34.75
CA TYR A 376 -13.91 -4.19 33.85
C TYR A 376 -12.96 -5.15 34.57
N ILE A 377 -12.39 -4.75 35.71
CA ILE A 377 -11.52 -5.62 36.53
C ILE A 377 -12.28 -6.88 36.96
N LYS A 378 -13.55 -6.74 37.33
CA LYS A 378 -14.39 -7.87 37.72
C LYS A 378 -14.62 -8.84 36.55
N GLU A 379 -14.91 -8.32 35.36
CA GLU A 379 -15.09 -9.11 34.15
C GLU A 379 -13.80 -9.85 33.71
N ASN A 380 -12.63 -9.24 33.93
CA ASN A 380 -11.33 -9.78 33.51
C ASN A 380 -10.55 -10.45 34.65
N SER A 381 -11.21 -10.78 35.77
CA SER A 381 -10.56 -11.30 36.97
C SER A 381 -9.76 -12.58 36.71
N SER A 382 -10.26 -13.48 35.85
CA SER A 382 -9.58 -14.75 35.51
C SER A 382 -8.23 -14.51 34.82
N GLU A 383 -8.18 -13.60 33.86
CA GLU A 383 -6.94 -13.26 33.13
C GLU A 383 -5.94 -12.53 34.03
N ILE A 384 -6.44 -11.65 34.93
CA ILE A 384 -5.61 -11.00 35.96
C ILE A 384 -4.99 -12.06 36.89
N ASP A 385 -5.75 -13.07 37.30
CA ASP A 385 -5.24 -14.13 38.18
C ASP A 385 -4.11 -14.93 37.52
N LYS A 386 -4.18 -15.18 36.20
CA LYS A 386 -3.08 -15.84 35.46
C LYS A 386 -1.80 -15.04 35.52
N VAL A 387 -1.86 -13.72 35.25
CA VAL A 387 -0.71 -12.82 35.36
C VAL A 387 -0.13 -12.87 36.77
N VAL A 388 -0.98 -12.81 37.80
CA VAL A 388 -0.56 -12.87 39.20
C VAL A 388 0.18 -14.17 39.51
N GLN A 389 -0.29 -15.33 39.03
CA GLN A 389 0.40 -16.60 39.25
C GLN A 389 1.78 -16.67 38.57
N ILE A 390 1.92 -16.08 37.36
CA ILE A 390 3.21 -15.99 36.66
C ILE A 390 4.17 -15.08 37.43
N LEU A 391 3.72 -13.88 37.82
CA LEU A 391 4.54 -12.92 38.57
C LEU A 391 4.92 -13.45 39.96
N ALA A 392 4.04 -14.23 40.60
CA ALA A 392 4.31 -14.84 41.89
C ALA A 392 5.29 -16.04 41.83
N GLY A 393 5.62 -16.53 40.62
CA GLY A 393 6.47 -17.70 40.40
C GLY A 393 5.75 -19.05 40.57
N ASN A 394 4.41 -19.04 40.68
CA ASN A 394 3.60 -20.24 40.90
C ASN A 394 3.24 -20.98 39.59
N ALA A 395 3.33 -20.29 38.44
CA ALA A 395 3.11 -20.87 37.12
C ALA A 395 4.43 -20.95 36.33
N LYS A 396 4.71 -22.09 35.70
CA LYS A 396 5.88 -22.25 34.82
C LYS A 396 5.57 -21.69 33.42
N PRO A 397 6.48 -20.93 32.80
CA PRO A 397 6.30 -20.46 31.44
C PRO A 397 6.31 -21.60 30.44
N LYS A 398 5.57 -21.44 29.35
CA LYS A 398 5.40 -22.45 28.29
C LYS A 398 6.59 -22.57 27.32
N GLY A 399 7.68 -21.84 27.56
CA GLY A 399 8.94 -21.96 26.82
C GLY A 399 9.06 -21.11 25.55
N LEU A 400 8.18 -20.13 25.35
CA LEU A 400 8.26 -19.17 24.25
C LEU A 400 9.54 -18.31 24.39
N ARG A 401 10.34 -18.22 23.32
CA ARG A 401 11.60 -17.47 23.33
C ARG A 401 11.46 -16.10 22.69
N LEU A 402 12.18 -15.10 23.19
CA LEU A 402 12.11 -13.72 22.69
C LEU A 402 12.38 -13.62 21.18
N GLY A 403 13.35 -14.35 20.64
CA GLY A 403 13.67 -14.35 19.20
C GLY A 403 12.57 -14.93 18.31
N GLN A 404 11.64 -15.73 18.85
CA GLN A 404 10.50 -16.26 18.10
C GLN A 404 9.37 -15.23 17.94
N ILE A 405 9.34 -14.23 18.82
CA ILE A 405 8.32 -13.19 18.85
C ILE A 405 8.85 -11.81 18.46
N ALA A 406 10.17 -11.66 18.33
CA ALA A 406 10.81 -10.44 17.86
C ALA A 406 10.30 -10.04 16.46
N PRO A 407 10.19 -8.73 16.17
CA PRO A 407 9.89 -8.27 14.82
C PRO A 407 10.98 -8.80 13.85
N ALA A 408 10.58 -9.32 12.69
CA ALA A 408 11.53 -9.78 11.68
C ALA A 408 12.12 -8.57 10.94
N ASP A 409 13.08 -7.89 11.56
CA ASP A 409 13.98 -6.94 10.89
C ASP A 409 15.10 -6.53 11.85
N HIS A 410 16.18 -7.31 11.91
CA HIS A 410 17.54 -6.84 12.23
C HIS A 410 18.53 -8.00 12.07
N GLY A 411 19.13 -8.13 10.88
CA GLY A 411 20.21 -9.11 10.69
C GLY A 411 20.58 -9.50 9.27
N GLN A 412 20.57 -8.56 8.31
CA GLN A 412 21.42 -8.52 7.10
C GLN A 412 20.87 -7.42 6.16
N ILE A 413 21.25 -6.17 6.42
CA ILE A 413 21.19 -5.15 5.37
C ILE A 413 22.44 -5.40 4.51
N LEU A 414 22.33 -6.33 3.56
CA LEU A 414 22.91 -6.03 2.25
C LEU A 414 22.15 -4.81 1.74
N PRO A 415 22.80 -3.79 1.17
CA PRO A 415 22.06 -2.71 0.52
C PRO A 415 21.05 -3.36 -0.43
N PRO A 416 19.77 -2.94 -0.41
CA PRO A 416 18.78 -3.55 -1.28
C PRO A 416 19.33 -3.48 -2.70
N LYS A 417 19.53 -4.64 -3.34
CA LYS A 417 19.54 -4.67 -4.80
C LYS A 417 18.27 -3.93 -5.18
N LYS A 418 18.39 -2.82 -5.91
CA LYS A 418 17.27 -1.95 -6.29
C LYS A 418 16.07 -2.81 -6.63
N ASP A 419 15.04 -2.79 -5.79
CA ASP A 419 13.89 -3.67 -5.95
C ASP A 419 13.08 -3.13 -7.14
N ILE A 420 13.29 -3.74 -8.30
CA ILE A 420 12.68 -3.28 -9.55
C ILE A 420 11.30 -3.90 -9.64
N ARG A 421 10.28 -3.09 -9.40
CA ARG A 421 8.87 -3.50 -9.49
C ARG A 421 8.54 -4.09 -10.86
N GLY A 422 7.75 -5.17 -10.86
CA GLY A 422 7.30 -5.85 -12.08
C GLY A 422 8.39 -6.68 -12.78
N ARG A 423 9.66 -6.58 -12.35
CA ARG A 423 10.75 -7.38 -12.91
C ARG A 423 10.64 -8.84 -12.43
N PRO A 424 10.61 -9.81 -13.35
CA PRO A 424 10.61 -11.23 -12.96
C PRO A 424 11.92 -11.61 -12.30
N LEU A 425 11.84 -12.33 -11.16
CA LEU A 425 13.01 -12.93 -10.52
C LEU A 425 13.75 -13.84 -11.50
N VAL A 426 15.08 -13.72 -11.50
CA VAL A 426 15.94 -14.61 -12.27
C VAL A 426 15.94 -15.98 -11.58
N SER A 427 15.74 -17.04 -12.37
CA SER A 427 15.84 -18.41 -11.87
C SER A 427 17.21 -18.64 -11.21
N GLU A 428 17.23 -19.24 -10.03
CA GLU A 428 18.46 -19.66 -9.35
C GLU A 428 19.31 -20.63 -10.21
N TYR A 429 18.67 -21.30 -11.16
CA TYR A 429 19.28 -22.25 -12.09
C TYR A 429 19.53 -21.62 -13.48
N PHE A 430 19.54 -20.29 -13.59
CA PHE A 430 19.87 -19.64 -14.86
C PHE A 430 21.31 -20.01 -15.27
N THR A 431 21.45 -20.71 -16.40
CA THR A 431 22.74 -21.05 -17.00
C THR A 431 22.81 -20.68 -18.48
N GLY A 432 24.03 -20.53 -18.99
CA GLY A 432 24.33 -20.21 -20.38
C GLY A 432 24.05 -18.76 -20.78
N ARG A 433 23.99 -18.53 -22.10
CA ARG A 433 23.70 -17.23 -22.75
C ARG A 433 24.75 -16.12 -22.54
N GLU A 434 25.97 -16.46 -22.15
CA GLU A 434 27.05 -15.48 -21.96
C GLU A 434 27.30 -14.62 -23.21
N GLU A 435 27.28 -15.21 -24.40
CA GLU A 435 27.43 -14.46 -25.66
C GLU A 435 26.33 -13.40 -25.85
N VAL A 436 25.09 -13.71 -25.46
CA VAL A 436 23.96 -12.78 -25.58
C VAL A 436 24.08 -11.68 -24.53
N LEU A 437 24.45 -12.04 -23.29
CA LEU A 437 24.69 -11.08 -22.21
C LEU A 437 25.84 -10.13 -22.54
N ASN A 438 26.92 -10.62 -23.15
CA ASN A 438 28.05 -9.81 -23.61
C ASN A 438 27.64 -8.86 -24.75
N LYS A 439 26.83 -9.31 -25.71
CA LYS A 439 26.26 -8.43 -26.76
C LYS A 439 25.37 -7.33 -26.17
N LEU A 440 24.57 -7.63 -25.14
CA LEU A 440 23.78 -6.64 -24.43
C LEU A 440 24.68 -5.67 -23.65
N ALA A 441 25.72 -6.19 -22.99
CA ALA A 441 26.73 -5.38 -22.31
C ALA A 441 27.39 -4.39 -23.28
N ASP A 442 27.81 -4.83 -24.47
CA ASP A 442 28.38 -3.97 -25.49
C ASP A 442 27.39 -2.93 -26.03
N ALA A 443 26.11 -3.30 -26.20
CA ALA A 443 25.08 -2.40 -26.70
C ALA A 443 24.70 -1.30 -25.69
N PHE A 444 24.77 -1.58 -24.40
CA PHE A 444 24.30 -0.69 -23.33
C PHE A 444 25.41 -0.03 -22.51
N ARG A 445 26.68 -0.39 -22.75
CA ARG A 445 27.84 0.17 -22.05
C ARG A 445 27.83 1.71 -22.12
N PRO A 446 28.03 2.43 -21.00
CA PRO A 446 28.14 3.88 -21.00
C PRO A 446 29.33 4.36 -21.86
N ASP A 447 29.06 5.13 -22.92
CA ASP A 447 30.09 5.76 -23.75
C ASP A 447 30.47 7.13 -23.15
N LEU A 448 31.67 7.21 -22.56
CA LEU A 448 32.22 8.44 -21.96
C LEU A 448 32.45 9.56 -22.98
N GLN A 449 32.55 9.26 -24.27
CA GLN A 449 32.76 10.25 -25.33
C GLN A 449 31.43 10.77 -25.93
N ARG A 450 30.34 10.02 -25.77
CA ARG A 450 28.99 10.38 -26.23
C ARG A 450 27.94 10.05 -25.16
N PRO A 451 27.94 10.79 -24.03
CA PRO A 451 27.03 10.51 -22.91
C PRO A 451 25.53 10.62 -23.27
N ASN A 452 25.18 11.35 -24.33
CA ASN A 452 23.80 11.61 -24.76
C ASN A 452 23.42 10.87 -26.06
N HIS A 453 23.84 9.61 -26.24
CA HIS A 453 23.37 8.78 -27.36
C HIS A 453 22.32 7.79 -26.88
N LYS A 454 21.14 7.81 -27.52
CA LYS A 454 20.06 6.87 -27.25
C LYS A 454 20.49 5.44 -27.57
N ARG A 455 20.46 4.56 -26.56
CA ARG A 455 20.83 3.14 -26.70
C ARG A 455 19.57 2.29 -26.69
N HIS A 456 19.15 1.75 -27.84
CA HIS A 456 18.05 0.79 -27.91
C HIS A 456 18.54 -0.58 -28.36
N HIS A 457 18.04 -1.68 -27.80
CA HIS A 457 18.36 -3.04 -28.28
C HIS A 457 17.14 -3.96 -28.21
N LEU A 458 16.95 -4.81 -29.22
CA LEU A 458 15.87 -5.79 -29.27
C LEU A 458 16.38 -7.22 -29.05
N ILE A 459 15.85 -7.92 -28.05
CA ILE A 459 15.95 -9.38 -27.89
C ILE A 459 14.73 -10.03 -28.55
N ARG A 460 14.94 -10.73 -29.65
CA ARG A 460 13.88 -11.42 -30.40
C ARG A 460 14.05 -12.92 -30.33
N GLY A 461 12.99 -13.69 -30.14
CA GLY A 461 13.13 -15.15 -30.02
C GLY A 461 11.80 -15.86 -29.82
N GLN A 462 11.79 -17.17 -29.95
CA GLN A 462 10.57 -18.00 -29.83
C GLN A 462 9.97 -17.97 -28.42
N ALA A 463 8.70 -18.37 -28.28
CA ALA A 463 8.05 -18.49 -26.97
C ALA A 463 8.79 -19.52 -26.10
N GLY A 464 9.01 -19.21 -24.82
CA GLY A 464 9.74 -20.11 -23.91
C GLY A 464 11.27 -20.12 -24.05
N ALA A 465 11.87 -19.40 -25.01
CA ALA A 465 13.33 -19.33 -25.22
C ALA A 465 14.13 -18.60 -24.12
N GLY A 466 13.44 -17.97 -23.14
CA GLY A 466 14.08 -17.31 -22.00
C GLY A 466 14.41 -15.83 -22.17
N LYS A 467 13.71 -15.09 -23.05
CA LYS A 467 13.97 -13.66 -23.32
C LYS A 467 13.88 -12.78 -22.08
N THR A 468 12.74 -12.84 -21.39
CA THR A 468 12.46 -12.16 -20.11
C THR A 468 13.53 -12.48 -19.06
N GLN A 469 13.92 -13.75 -18.92
CA GLN A 469 14.95 -14.19 -17.97
C GLN A 469 16.34 -13.66 -18.36
N THR A 470 16.67 -13.60 -19.65
CA THR A 470 17.94 -13.04 -20.14
C THR A 470 18.03 -11.54 -19.90
N ALA A 471 16.94 -10.81 -20.17
CA ALA A 471 16.84 -9.37 -19.87
C ALA A 471 16.97 -9.10 -18.36
N SER A 472 16.32 -9.91 -17.52
CA SER A 472 16.45 -9.81 -16.07
C SER A 472 17.88 -10.15 -15.62
N LYS A 473 18.52 -11.22 -16.12
CA LYS A 473 19.91 -11.56 -15.78
C LYS A 473 20.91 -10.46 -16.17
N PHE A 474 20.72 -9.82 -17.33
CA PHE A 474 21.52 -8.67 -17.74
C PHE A 474 21.47 -7.55 -16.69
N LEU A 475 20.29 -7.21 -16.17
CA LEU A 475 20.13 -6.20 -15.13
C LEU A 475 20.69 -6.64 -13.76
N ASP A 476 20.71 -7.94 -13.45
CA ASP A 476 21.40 -8.44 -12.25
C ASP A 476 22.91 -8.25 -12.30
N MET A 477 23.50 -8.33 -13.50
CA MET A 477 24.95 -8.23 -13.69
C MET A 477 25.42 -6.79 -13.93
N TYR A 478 24.63 -6.00 -14.67
CA TYR A 478 25.01 -4.69 -15.19
C TYR A 478 24.04 -3.57 -14.80
N GLY A 479 23.10 -3.84 -13.89
CA GLY A 479 22.11 -2.86 -13.41
C GLY A 479 22.73 -1.62 -12.76
N ASP A 480 23.91 -1.77 -12.15
CA ASP A 480 24.66 -0.67 -11.52
C ASP A 480 25.09 0.42 -12.51
N TRP A 481 25.04 0.15 -13.83
CA TRP A 481 25.29 1.16 -14.86
C TRP A 481 24.15 2.19 -14.98
N PHE A 482 22.99 1.92 -14.38
CA PHE A 482 21.82 2.76 -14.45
C PHE A 482 21.39 3.19 -13.05
N GLU A 483 21.16 4.47 -12.85
CA GLU A 483 20.55 4.97 -11.61
C GLU A 483 19.11 4.48 -11.48
N MET A 484 18.39 4.32 -12.58
CA MET A 484 16.98 3.93 -12.60
C MET A 484 16.75 2.76 -13.57
N ILE A 485 16.02 1.75 -13.13
CA ILE A 485 15.67 0.59 -13.94
C ILE A 485 14.15 0.43 -13.90
N LEU A 486 13.51 0.50 -15.06
CA LEU A 486 12.06 0.48 -15.23
C LEU A 486 11.66 -0.76 -16.04
N TRP A 487 10.66 -1.51 -15.59
CA TRP A 487 10.20 -2.73 -16.24
C TRP A 487 8.71 -2.67 -16.53
N VAL A 488 8.30 -2.90 -17.78
CA VAL A 488 6.91 -2.84 -18.22
C VAL A 488 6.60 -4.05 -19.11
N ASP A 489 5.51 -4.76 -18.80
CA ASP A 489 4.95 -5.76 -19.72
C ASP A 489 4.27 -5.07 -20.91
N ALA A 490 4.75 -5.38 -22.11
CA ALA A 490 4.34 -4.85 -23.39
C ALA A 490 3.51 -5.82 -24.25
N THR A 491 2.94 -6.86 -23.62
CA THR A 491 2.09 -7.86 -24.29
C THR A 491 0.90 -7.24 -25.04
N SER A 492 0.32 -6.15 -24.52
CA SER A 492 -0.76 -5.41 -25.17
C SER A 492 -0.68 -3.92 -24.84
N LYS A 493 -1.39 -3.06 -25.59
CA LYS A 493 -1.59 -1.66 -25.19
C LYS A 493 -2.16 -1.51 -23.79
N HIS A 494 -2.94 -2.46 -23.30
CA HIS A 494 -3.50 -2.39 -21.96
C HIS A 494 -2.44 -2.69 -20.89
N THR A 495 -1.69 -3.78 -21.04
CA THR A 495 -0.60 -4.14 -20.10
C THR A 495 0.54 -3.12 -20.13
N LEU A 496 0.80 -2.50 -21.28
CA LEU A 496 1.67 -1.33 -21.38
C LEU A 496 1.20 -0.21 -20.46
N ASN A 497 -0.04 0.25 -20.64
CA ASN A 497 -0.56 1.35 -19.83
C ASN A 497 -0.56 0.98 -18.34
N ALA A 498 -0.97 -0.24 -17.99
CA ALA A 498 -0.97 -0.73 -16.60
C ALA A 498 0.45 -0.81 -16.00
N GLY A 499 1.44 -1.34 -16.73
CA GLY A 499 2.81 -1.44 -16.24
C GLY A 499 3.48 -0.07 -16.09
N PHE A 500 3.18 0.89 -16.98
CA PHE A 500 3.59 2.28 -16.76
C PHE A 500 2.90 2.88 -15.53
N GLU A 501 1.59 2.63 -15.33
CA GLU A 501 0.84 3.05 -14.13
C GLU A 501 1.40 2.43 -12.84
N GLU A 502 1.98 1.22 -12.89
CA GLU A 502 2.62 0.59 -11.73
C GLU A 502 3.96 1.25 -11.35
N LEU A 503 4.63 1.89 -12.31
CA LEU A 503 5.85 2.67 -12.10
C LEU A 503 5.60 4.07 -11.50
N LYS A 504 4.36 4.38 -11.09
CA LYS A 504 3.95 5.64 -10.44
C LYS A 504 4.71 6.01 -9.15
N ASP A 505 5.24 5.02 -8.42
CA ASP A 505 5.94 5.25 -7.15
C ASP A 505 7.46 5.41 -7.33
N CYS A 506 7.94 5.80 -8.51
CA CYS A 506 9.35 6.17 -8.73
C CYS A 506 9.78 7.47 -7.99
N SER A 507 9.06 7.87 -6.93
CA SER A 507 9.36 9.05 -6.11
C SER A 507 10.73 8.95 -5.42
N GLU A 508 11.19 7.72 -5.15
CA GLU A 508 12.57 7.44 -4.71
C GLU A 508 13.62 7.96 -5.70
N TYR A 509 13.27 8.03 -6.99
CA TYR A 509 14.10 8.59 -8.04
C TYR A 509 13.83 10.08 -8.31
N GLY A 510 13.00 10.74 -7.50
CA GLY A 510 12.64 12.15 -7.65
C GLY A 510 11.58 12.42 -8.73
N TYR A 511 10.88 11.39 -9.20
CA TYR A 511 9.75 11.54 -10.10
C TYR A 511 8.54 12.07 -9.32
N VAL A 512 8.07 13.27 -9.68
CA VAL A 512 6.86 13.89 -9.16
C VAL A 512 5.84 13.96 -10.29
N GLY A 513 5.25 12.82 -10.59
CA GLY A 513 4.19 12.68 -11.57
C GLY A 513 3.26 11.55 -11.18
N ASN A 514 1.99 11.78 -11.36
CA ASN A 514 1.17 10.96 -12.21
C ASN A 514 1.38 9.42 -12.25
N GLY A 515 2.32 8.91 -13.04
CA GLY A 515 2.48 7.49 -13.30
C GLY A 515 1.84 7.01 -14.61
N SER A 516 1.02 7.82 -15.29
CA SER A 516 0.71 7.54 -16.70
C SER A 516 1.99 7.44 -17.52
N ALA A 517 1.97 6.58 -18.53
CA ALA A 517 3.10 6.41 -19.44
C ALA A 517 3.64 7.76 -19.94
N LYS A 518 2.77 8.73 -20.26
CA LYS A 518 3.20 10.00 -20.85
C LYS A 518 4.01 10.89 -19.90
N SER A 519 3.64 11.01 -18.64
CA SER A 519 4.43 11.81 -17.68
C SER A 519 5.75 11.14 -17.39
N LEU A 520 5.76 9.82 -17.23
CA LEU A 520 6.99 9.08 -16.94
C LEU A 520 7.93 9.21 -18.14
N LEU A 521 7.44 9.01 -19.36
CA LEU A 521 8.23 9.19 -20.57
C LEU A 521 8.75 10.63 -20.70
N TRP A 522 7.91 11.65 -20.47
CA TRP A 522 8.35 13.05 -20.50
C TRP A 522 9.39 13.38 -19.41
N TRP A 523 9.22 12.81 -18.22
CA TRP A 523 10.20 12.96 -17.15
C TRP A 523 11.51 12.25 -17.47
N LEU A 524 11.46 11.04 -18.03
CA LEU A 524 12.64 10.32 -18.54
C LEU A 524 13.35 11.09 -19.66
N GLU A 525 12.62 11.86 -20.46
CA GLU A 525 13.19 12.77 -21.47
C GLU A 525 13.93 13.97 -20.87
N THR A 526 13.51 14.45 -19.69
CA THR A 526 13.95 15.72 -19.10
C THR A 526 14.88 15.57 -17.90
N THR A 527 14.89 14.41 -17.24
CA THR A 527 15.74 14.09 -16.11
C THR A 527 17.23 14.01 -16.50
N ASP A 528 18.11 14.42 -15.58
CA ASP A 528 19.57 14.31 -15.75
C ASP A 528 20.13 12.99 -15.18
N ARG A 529 19.28 12.12 -14.63
CA ARG A 529 19.67 10.81 -14.08
C ARG A 529 19.75 9.75 -15.17
N SER A 530 20.67 8.80 -15.03
CA SER A 530 20.82 7.67 -15.97
C SER A 530 19.73 6.60 -15.79
N TRP A 531 19.11 6.14 -16.87
CA TRP A 531 18.01 5.15 -16.79
C TRP A 531 17.97 4.12 -17.91
N ILE A 532 17.35 2.97 -17.62
CA ILE A 532 16.97 1.95 -18.59
C ILE A 532 15.48 1.58 -18.46
N LEU A 533 14.79 1.49 -19.59
CA LEU A 533 13.40 1.04 -19.71
C LEU A 533 13.35 -0.31 -20.43
N VAL A 534 12.84 -1.35 -19.77
CA VAL A 534 12.58 -2.66 -20.36
C VAL A 534 11.12 -2.77 -20.74
N LEU A 535 10.87 -2.98 -22.04
CA LEU A 535 9.56 -3.31 -22.59
C LEU A 535 9.54 -4.81 -22.94
N ASP A 536 8.96 -5.63 -22.07
CA ASP A 536 8.94 -7.09 -22.19
C ASP A 536 7.76 -7.57 -23.03
N ASN A 537 7.87 -8.64 -23.82
CA ASN A 537 6.79 -9.23 -24.61
C ASN A 537 6.08 -8.30 -25.61
N VAL A 538 6.80 -7.39 -26.25
CA VAL A 538 6.24 -6.46 -27.24
C VAL A 538 5.56 -7.23 -28.38
N CYS A 539 4.24 -7.10 -28.51
CA CYS A 539 3.44 -7.74 -29.57
C CYS A 539 2.96 -6.76 -30.63
N GLU A 540 2.60 -5.53 -30.24
CA GLU A 540 2.04 -4.46 -31.08
C GLU A 540 2.98 -3.26 -31.21
N ASP A 541 2.54 -2.19 -31.90
CA ASP A 541 3.28 -0.93 -31.98
C ASP A 541 3.31 -0.19 -30.63
N VAL A 542 4.53 0.06 -30.15
CA VAL A 542 4.83 0.74 -28.87
C VAL A 542 5.48 2.10 -29.06
N SER A 543 5.45 2.67 -30.27
CA SER A 543 6.11 3.94 -30.60
C SER A 543 5.71 5.10 -29.68
N ASP A 544 4.46 5.12 -29.21
CA ASP A 544 3.95 6.11 -28.26
C ASP A 544 4.53 5.97 -26.83
N PHE A 545 5.18 4.84 -26.53
CA PHE A 545 5.70 4.45 -25.22
C PHE A 545 7.24 4.46 -25.16
N ILE A 546 7.89 5.08 -26.14
CA ILE A 546 9.35 5.21 -26.19
C ILE A 546 9.69 6.68 -25.93
N PRO A 547 10.53 7.02 -24.93
CA PRO A 547 10.99 8.38 -24.69
C PRO A 547 11.68 8.93 -25.94
N ARG A 548 11.38 10.15 -26.35
CA ARG A 548 11.93 10.79 -27.55
C ARG A 548 13.34 11.36 -27.35
N GLY A 549 13.77 11.55 -26.10
CA GLY A 549 15.08 12.07 -25.73
C GLY A 549 16.22 11.06 -25.88
N ASP A 550 17.45 11.57 -25.85
CA ASP A 550 18.68 10.78 -26.11
C ASP A 550 19.48 10.41 -24.84
N LYS A 551 18.93 10.69 -23.66
CA LYS A 551 19.60 10.56 -22.35
C LYS A 551 19.40 9.19 -21.65
N GLY A 552 18.87 8.17 -22.32
CA GLY A 552 18.57 6.87 -21.69
C GLY A 552 18.62 5.65 -22.59
N ALA A 553 18.38 4.47 -21.99
CA ALA A 553 18.45 3.17 -22.64
C ALA A 553 17.08 2.47 -22.72
N VAL A 554 16.79 1.78 -23.82
CA VAL A 554 15.56 1.00 -23.99
C VAL A 554 15.87 -0.43 -24.43
N LEU A 555 15.44 -1.41 -23.65
CA LEU A 555 15.56 -2.83 -23.97
C LEU A 555 14.19 -3.40 -24.31
N PHE A 556 14.08 -4.04 -25.48
CA PHE A 556 12.85 -4.68 -25.93
C PHE A 556 13.00 -6.19 -25.88
N THR A 557 11.94 -6.91 -25.49
CA THR A 557 11.81 -8.34 -25.82
C THR A 557 10.58 -8.56 -26.69
N SER A 558 10.67 -9.43 -27.71
CA SER A 558 9.54 -9.68 -28.60
C SER A 558 9.55 -11.06 -29.26
N GLN A 559 8.36 -11.54 -29.60
CA GLN A 559 8.15 -12.72 -30.46
C GLN A 559 7.78 -12.33 -31.90
N ASN A 560 7.36 -11.08 -32.13
CA ASN A 560 6.80 -10.63 -33.39
C ASN A 560 7.88 -10.59 -34.49
N ARG A 561 7.65 -11.34 -35.58
CA ARG A 561 8.60 -11.45 -36.67
C ARG A 561 8.68 -10.22 -37.58
N GLU A 562 7.65 -9.38 -37.54
CA GLU A 562 7.47 -8.22 -38.41
C GLU A 562 8.04 -6.93 -37.81
N MET A 563 8.44 -6.95 -36.54
CA MET A 563 9.08 -5.79 -35.92
C MET A 563 10.45 -5.55 -36.56
N LYS A 564 10.61 -4.41 -37.24
CA LYS A 564 11.86 -4.00 -37.90
C LYS A 564 12.48 -2.80 -37.16
N PRO A 565 13.31 -3.01 -36.12
CA PRO A 565 14.14 -1.92 -35.63
C PRO A 565 15.24 -1.61 -36.65
N SER A 566 15.89 -0.44 -36.51
CA SER A 566 17.11 -0.11 -37.26
C SER A 566 18.11 -1.28 -37.14
N GLN A 567 18.51 -1.88 -38.27
CA GLN A 567 19.24 -3.16 -38.40
C GLN A 567 20.50 -3.38 -37.53
N LYS A 568 21.01 -2.36 -36.82
CA LYS A 568 22.26 -2.41 -36.05
C LYS A 568 22.13 -2.83 -34.58
N SER A 569 20.91 -2.98 -34.03
CA SER A 569 20.73 -3.23 -32.58
C SER A 569 19.64 -4.27 -32.27
N MET A 570 19.89 -5.50 -32.71
CA MET A 570 19.00 -6.65 -32.48
C MET A 570 19.83 -7.92 -32.22
N THR A 571 19.42 -8.71 -31.25
CA THR A 571 19.95 -10.07 -31.02
C THR A 571 18.81 -11.07 -31.08
N PHE A 572 19.00 -12.11 -31.89
CA PHE A 572 18.08 -13.25 -31.92
C PHE A 572 18.48 -14.23 -30.80
N LEU A 573 17.57 -14.45 -29.86
CA LEU A 573 17.66 -15.46 -28.83
C LEU A 573 17.04 -16.75 -29.36
N ASP A 574 17.91 -17.65 -29.82
CA ASP A 574 17.53 -19.00 -30.24
C ASP A 574 17.28 -19.91 -29.04
N VAL A 575 17.01 -21.19 -29.25
CA VAL A 575 16.98 -22.23 -28.19
C VAL A 575 18.33 -22.33 -27.46
N MET A 576 18.40 -23.04 -26.33
CA MET A 576 19.66 -23.21 -25.58
C MET A 576 20.67 -24.05 -26.38
N SER A 577 21.96 -23.83 -26.14
CA SER A 577 22.97 -24.77 -26.63
C SER A 577 22.77 -26.13 -25.97
N GLU A 578 23.19 -27.21 -26.62
CA GLU A 578 23.07 -28.56 -26.05
C GLU A 578 23.77 -28.64 -24.68
N ALA A 579 24.96 -28.04 -24.55
CA ALA A 579 25.71 -28.01 -23.30
C ALA A 579 24.95 -27.30 -22.17
N ASP A 580 24.43 -26.09 -22.42
CA ASP A 580 23.67 -25.31 -21.43
C ASP A 580 22.35 -26.01 -21.07
N ALA A 581 21.69 -26.63 -22.05
CA ALA A 581 20.43 -27.35 -21.86
C ALA A 581 20.61 -28.59 -20.97
N VAL A 582 21.68 -29.35 -21.19
CA VAL A 582 22.05 -30.50 -20.35
C VAL A 582 22.41 -30.04 -18.94
N GLU A 583 23.18 -28.96 -18.81
CA GLU A 583 23.54 -28.41 -17.50
C GLU A 583 22.30 -27.94 -16.72
N LEU A 584 21.38 -27.21 -17.36
CA LEU A 584 20.12 -26.78 -16.74
C LEU A 584 19.30 -27.99 -16.27
N LEU A 585 19.16 -29.01 -17.11
CA LEU A 585 18.40 -30.21 -16.81
C LEU A 585 18.98 -30.96 -15.61
N LEU A 586 20.30 -31.19 -15.60
CA LEU A 586 20.97 -31.95 -14.55
C LEU A 586 21.04 -31.21 -13.22
N SER A 587 21.45 -29.93 -13.25
CA SER A 587 21.56 -29.10 -12.04
C SER A 587 20.22 -28.95 -11.32
N ARG A 588 19.15 -28.70 -12.07
CA ARG A 588 17.82 -28.52 -11.50
C ARG A 588 17.17 -29.84 -11.09
N ALA A 589 17.47 -30.93 -11.78
CA ALA A 589 17.05 -32.27 -11.34
C ALA A 589 17.78 -32.74 -10.07
N GLN A 590 18.83 -32.02 -9.63
CA GLN A 590 19.72 -32.38 -8.52
C GLN A 590 20.36 -33.77 -8.72
N LEU A 591 20.67 -34.09 -9.98
CA LEU A 591 21.37 -35.31 -10.33
C LEU A 591 22.87 -35.02 -10.27
N ASP A 592 23.57 -35.64 -9.32
CA ASP A 592 25.01 -35.46 -9.13
C ASP A 592 25.77 -36.31 -10.18
N VAL A 593 25.79 -35.85 -11.44
CA VAL A 593 26.28 -36.63 -12.61
C VAL A 593 27.77 -36.39 -12.88
N VAL A 594 28.56 -36.00 -11.87
CA VAL A 594 29.96 -35.56 -12.07
C VAL A 594 30.87 -36.69 -12.63
N VAL A 595 30.41 -37.95 -12.73
CA VAL A 595 31.27 -39.08 -13.14
C VAL A 595 30.63 -40.10 -14.12
N ASP A 596 29.38 -39.96 -14.57
CA ASP A 596 28.72 -40.96 -15.46
C ASP A 596 28.43 -40.41 -16.87
N GLU A 597 29.32 -40.72 -17.81
CA GLU A 597 29.24 -40.30 -19.23
C GLU A 597 27.94 -40.77 -19.91
N LYS A 598 27.43 -41.95 -19.53
CA LYS A 598 26.21 -42.51 -20.11
C LYS A 598 24.98 -41.70 -19.70
N LYS A 599 24.88 -41.31 -18.42
CA LYS A 599 23.79 -40.45 -17.94
C LYS A 599 23.84 -39.05 -18.56
N ARG A 600 25.04 -38.54 -18.86
CA ARG A 600 25.20 -37.27 -19.59
C ARG A 600 24.69 -37.38 -21.03
N GLU A 601 24.93 -38.51 -21.70
CA GLU A 601 24.40 -38.78 -23.04
C GLU A 601 22.87 -38.95 -23.04
N GLU A 602 22.30 -39.63 -22.05
CA GLU A 602 20.85 -39.71 -21.85
C GLU A 602 20.22 -38.33 -21.62
N ALA A 603 20.86 -37.48 -20.81
CA ALA A 603 20.42 -36.10 -20.58
C ALA A 603 20.46 -35.26 -21.88
N ALA A 604 21.50 -35.44 -22.70
CA ALA A 604 21.64 -34.77 -23.99
C ALA A 604 20.52 -35.18 -24.96
N GLN A 605 20.16 -36.46 -24.98
CA GLN A 605 19.04 -36.93 -25.79
C GLN A 605 17.70 -36.36 -25.29
N LEU A 606 17.46 -36.36 -23.97
CA LEU A 606 16.23 -35.77 -23.44
C LEU A 606 16.16 -34.25 -23.71
N ALA A 607 17.29 -33.54 -23.63
CA ALA A 607 17.36 -32.12 -23.95
C ALA A 607 17.04 -31.85 -25.44
N ARG A 608 17.51 -32.71 -26.34
CA ARG A 608 17.11 -32.73 -27.77
C ARG A 608 15.61 -32.89 -27.95
N ASP A 609 15.02 -33.87 -27.26
CA ASP A 609 13.60 -34.19 -27.39
C ASP A 609 12.70 -33.07 -26.85
N LEU A 610 13.19 -32.31 -25.86
CA LEU A 610 12.55 -31.11 -25.31
C LEU A 610 12.79 -29.85 -26.15
N GLY A 611 13.48 -29.97 -27.30
CA GLY A 611 13.76 -28.87 -28.23
C GLY A 611 14.72 -27.80 -27.67
N TYR A 612 15.51 -28.14 -26.65
CA TYR A 612 16.42 -27.22 -25.96
C TYR A 612 15.73 -25.94 -25.42
N LEU A 613 14.43 -26.03 -25.09
CA LEU A 613 13.66 -24.92 -24.57
C LEU A 613 13.79 -24.82 -23.06
N PRO A 614 14.23 -23.69 -22.50
CA PRO A 614 14.35 -23.52 -21.05
C PRO A 614 13.08 -23.88 -20.29
N LEU A 615 11.90 -23.49 -20.79
CA LEU A 615 10.63 -23.80 -20.13
C LEU A 615 10.33 -25.31 -20.10
N ALA A 616 10.57 -26.03 -21.20
CA ALA A 616 10.34 -27.48 -21.26
C ALA A 616 11.34 -28.24 -20.38
N LEU A 617 12.61 -27.82 -20.39
CA LEU A 617 13.67 -28.34 -19.53
C LEU A 617 13.37 -28.10 -18.05
N GLU A 618 12.86 -26.90 -17.70
CA GLU A 618 12.47 -26.54 -16.33
C GLU A 618 11.35 -27.44 -15.82
N GLN A 619 10.31 -27.68 -16.63
CA GLN A 619 9.21 -28.59 -16.26
C GLN A 619 9.70 -30.03 -16.10
N ALA A 620 10.49 -30.53 -17.05
CA ALA A 620 11.01 -31.89 -17.04
C ALA A 620 11.89 -32.16 -15.82
N SER A 621 12.91 -31.33 -15.62
CA SER A 621 13.85 -31.46 -14.50
C SER A 621 13.16 -31.33 -13.13
N THR A 622 12.17 -30.44 -13.01
CA THR A 622 11.39 -30.28 -11.76
C THR A 622 10.56 -31.52 -11.46
N THR A 623 9.87 -32.07 -12.46
CA THR A 623 9.08 -33.31 -12.32
C THR A 623 9.97 -34.50 -11.99
N MET A 624 11.12 -34.64 -12.67
CA MET A 624 12.11 -35.66 -12.37
C MET A 624 12.59 -35.59 -10.92
N ARG A 625 12.96 -34.40 -10.43
CA ARG A 625 13.41 -34.20 -9.04
C ARG A 625 12.34 -34.57 -8.02
N LEU A 626 11.12 -34.06 -8.19
CA LEU A 626 10.04 -34.23 -7.20
C LEU A 626 9.53 -35.67 -7.11
N LYS A 627 9.55 -36.42 -8.23
CA LYS A 627 9.17 -37.83 -8.26
C LYS A 627 10.34 -38.81 -8.22
N GLN A 628 11.57 -38.30 -8.23
CA GLN A 628 12.78 -39.10 -8.29
C GLN A 628 12.82 -40.03 -9.52
N TYR A 629 12.31 -39.55 -10.67
CA TYR A 629 12.42 -40.30 -11.93
C TYR A 629 13.85 -40.28 -12.45
N GLU A 630 14.34 -41.43 -12.91
CA GLU A 630 15.55 -41.48 -13.72
C GLU A 630 15.30 -40.87 -15.10
N ILE A 631 16.36 -40.40 -15.78
CA ILE A 631 16.27 -39.72 -17.09
C ILE A 631 15.53 -40.61 -18.11
N SER A 632 15.90 -41.88 -18.18
CA SER A 632 15.30 -42.87 -19.09
C SER A 632 13.84 -43.22 -18.77
N GLU A 633 13.40 -43.03 -17.53
CA GLU A 633 11.99 -43.20 -17.14
C GLU A 633 11.17 -41.99 -17.61
N TYR A 634 11.64 -40.78 -17.33
CA TYR A 634 10.97 -39.56 -17.77
C TYR A 634 10.89 -39.46 -19.30
N ALA A 635 11.97 -39.81 -20.01
CA ALA A 635 11.99 -39.83 -21.48
C ALA A 635 10.90 -40.73 -22.07
N ARG A 636 10.64 -41.90 -21.47
CA ARG A 636 9.55 -42.80 -21.89
C ARG A 636 8.17 -42.18 -21.66
N LEU A 637 7.96 -41.52 -20.53
CA LEU A 637 6.70 -40.82 -20.24
C LEU A 637 6.46 -39.67 -21.22
N LEU A 638 7.52 -38.91 -21.55
CA LEU A 638 7.47 -37.81 -22.50
C LEU A 638 7.08 -38.30 -23.91
N GLU A 639 7.68 -39.38 -24.38
CA GLU A 639 7.42 -39.94 -25.71
C GLU A 639 5.99 -40.47 -25.85
N ASP A 640 5.44 -41.09 -24.79
CA ASP A 640 4.04 -41.50 -24.75
C ASP A 640 3.10 -40.29 -24.89
N GLN A 641 3.37 -39.20 -24.16
CA GLN A 641 2.53 -38.00 -24.26
C GLN A 641 2.66 -37.31 -25.61
N ARG A 642 3.87 -37.25 -26.17
CA ARG A 642 4.09 -36.70 -27.52
C ARG A 642 3.31 -37.49 -28.57
N SER A 643 3.35 -38.82 -28.49
CA SER A 643 2.59 -39.72 -29.37
C SER A 643 1.08 -39.53 -29.25
N ASN A 644 0.57 -39.28 -28.04
CA ASN A 644 -0.86 -39.01 -27.83
C ASN A 644 -1.27 -37.64 -28.38
N LEU A 645 -0.47 -36.60 -28.14
CA LEU A 645 -0.72 -35.26 -28.69
C LEU A 645 -0.68 -35.24 -30.23
N LEU A 646 0.18 -36.05 -30.87
CA LEU A 646 0.20 -36.23 -32.34
C LEU A 646 -1.07 -36.88 -32.89
N LYS A 647 -1.75 -37.73 -32.11
CA LYS A 647 -3.01 -38.36 -32.52
C LYS A 647 -4.19 -37.38 -32.42
N GLU A 648 -4.13 -36.46 -31.46
CA GLU A 648 -5.18 -35.48 -31.17
C GLU A 648 -5.06 -34.20 -32.01
N ALA A 649 -3.84 -33.72 -32.26
CA ALA A 649 -3.56 -32.59 -33.10
C ALA A 649 -3.41 -33.03 -34.55
N GLY A 650 -4.25 -32.53 -35.46
CA GLY A 650 -3.98 -32.62 -36.90
C GLY A 650 -2.59 -32.08 -37.25
N SER A 651 -2.11 -32.35 -38.48
CA SER A 651 -0.73 -32.20 -38.95
C SER A 651 -0.08 -30.80 -38.92
N GLU A 652 -0.62 -29.82 -38.20
CA GLU A 652 -0.21 -28.41 -38.21
C GLU A 652 0.10 -27.85 -36.80
N THR A 653 0.91 -28.54 -36.01
CA THR A 653 1.40 -27.97 -34.73
C THR A 653 2.91 -27.76 -34.74
N ASP A 654 3.35 -26.61 -34.22
CA ASP A 654 4.77 -26.25 -34.05
C ASP A 654 5.47 -27.30 -33.15
N PRO A 655 6.53 -27.99 -33.62
CA PRO A 655 7.27 -28.97 -32.84
C PRO A 655 7.76 -28.45 -31.49
N THR A 656 8.05 -27.16 -31.41
CA THR A 656 8.51 -26.43 -30.22
C THR A 656 7.41 -26.37 -29.15
N LEU A 657 6.20 -25.98 -29.57
CA LEU A 657 5.04 -25.91 -28.70
C LEU A 657 4.61 -27.32 -28.25
N GLN A 658 4.78 -28.31 -29.12
CA GLN A 658 4.49 -29.71 -28.82
C GLN A 658 5.40 -30.25 -27.71
N ALA A 659 6.70 -29.95 -27.74
CA ALA A 659 7.64 -30.38 -26.69
C ALA A 659 7.27 -29.81 -25.31
N VAL A 660 6.93 -28.51 -25.25
CA VAL A 660 6.47 -27.86 -24.01
C VAL A 660 5.17 -28.49 -23.51
N ARG A 661 4.19 -28.69 -24.40
CA ARG A 661 2.90 -29.31 -24.04
C ARG A 661 3.04 -30.74 -23.56
N ALA A 662 3.89 -31.54 -24.21
CA ALA A 662 4.16 -32.92 -23.79
C ALA A 662 4.79 -32.96 -22.39
N SER A 663 5.76 -32.09 -22.12
CA SER A 663 6.36 -31.98 -20.79
C SER A 663 5.35 -31.54 -19.72
N LEU A 664 4.50 -30.55 -20.03
CA LEU A 664 3.44 -30.11 -19.13
C LEU A 664 2.38 -31.20 -18.88
N GLU A 665 2.07 -32.03 -19.88
CA GLU A 665 1.14 -33.14 -19.75
C GLU A 665 1.70 -34.24 -18.83
N VAL A 666 2.99 -34.55 -18.92
CA VAL A 666 3.66 -35.47 -17.97
C VAL A 666 3.55 -34.91 -16.54
N THR A 667 3.87 -33.63 -16.35
CA THR A 667 3.73 -32.94 -15.06
C THR A 667 2.29 -33.01 -14.53
N TYR A 668 1.30 -32.67 -15.36
CA TYR A 668 -0.11 -32.70 -14.98
C TYR A 668 -0.58 -34.09 -14.57
N ARG A 669 -0.32 -35.11 -15.40
CA ARG A 669 -0.77 -36.48 -15.11
C ARG A 669 -0.16 -37.01 -13.82
N THR A 670 1.09 -36.66 -13.57
CA THR A 670 1.80 -37.01 -12.34
C THR A 670 1.16 -36.34 -11.12
N LEU A 671 0.86 -35.04 -11.20
CA LEU A 671 0.19 -34.30 -10.14
C LEU A 671 -1.27 -34.77 -9.93
N ASN A 672 -1.97 -35.08 -11.03
CA ASN A 672 -3.33 -35.61 -11.00
C ASN A 672 -3.39 -37.02 -10.40
N ALA A 673 -2.42 -37.89 -10.69
CA ALA A 673 -2.31 -39.19 -10.04
C ALA A 673 -2.10 -39.04 -8.52
N GLN A 674 -1.24 -38.10 -8.10
CA GLN A 674 -1.05 -37.79 -6.68
C GLN A 674 -2.35 -37.29 -6.01
N ALA A 675 -3.15 -36.46 -6.71
CA ALA A 675 -4.42 -35.97 -6.19
C ALA A 675 -5.48 -37.08 -5.99
N HIS A 676 -5.35 -38.22 -6.69
CA HIS A 676 -6.28 -39.35 -6.59
C HIS A 676 -5.77 -40.48 -5.68
N ASP A 677 -4.55 -40.38 -5.16
CA ASP A 677 -3.98 -41.36 -4.24
C ASP A 677 -4.34 -41.00 -2.79
N ALA A 678 -5.40 -41.63 -2.27
CA ALA A 678 -5.90 -41.39 -0.91
C ALA A 678 -4.88 -41.69 0.21
N ASN A 679 -3.82 -42.45 -0.08
CA ASN A 679 -2.77 -42.74 0.89
C ASN A 679 -1.62 -41.71 0.85
N ASN A 680 -1.64 -40.79 -0.11
CA ASN A 680 -0.62 -39.78 -0.27
C ASN A 680 -0.87 -38.58 0.65
N LYS A 681 0.07 -38.28 1.54
CA LYS A 681 -0.01 -37.12 2.46
C LYS A 681 -0.13 -35.76 1.74
N GLY A 682 0.25 -35.70 0.46
CA GLY A 682 0.14 -34.51 -0.40
C GLY A 682 -1.01 -34.56 -1.41
N ALA A 683 -1.99 -35.48 -1.25
CA ALA A 683 -3.13 -35.60 -2.16
C ALA A 683 -4.01 -34.34 -2.17
N ASP A 684 -4.31 -33.80 -0.98
CA ASP A 684 -5.15 -32.60 -0.85
C ASP A 684 -4.46 -31.36 -1.46
N ALA A 685 -3.17 -31.17 -1.19
CA ALA A 685 -2.38 -30.10 -1.81
C ALA A 685 -2.39 -30.21 -3.35
N ALA A 686 -2.24 -31.42 -3.89
CA ALA A 686 -2.32 -31.67 -5.33
C ALA A 686 -3.70 -31.36 -5.91
N LYS A 687 -4.77 -31.71 -5.19
CA LYS A 687 -6.14 -31.36 -5.56
C LYS A 687 -6.34 -29.83 -5.60
N TYR A 688 -5.92 -29.10 -4.56
CA TYR A 688 -6.02 -27.64 -4.51
C TYR A 688 -5.20 -26.97 -5.62
N ALA A 689 -3.98 -27.46 -5.88
CA ALA A 689 -3.14 -26.95 -6.97
C ALA A 689 -3.82 -27.06 -8.34
N LEU A 690 -4.43 -28.22 -8.64
CA LEU A 690 -5.12 -28.43 -9.91
C LEU A 690 -6.39 -27.59 -10.04
N GLN A 691 -7.12 -27.39 -8.94
CA GLN A 691 -8.28 -26.52 -8.89
C GLN A 691 -7.90 -25.05 -9.12
N LEU A 692 -6.84 -24.58 -8.49
CA LEU A 692 -6.31 -23.23 -8.69
C LEU A 692 -5.80 -23.01 -10.12
N LEU A 693 -5.09 -23.99 -10.69
CA LEU A 693 -4.65 -23.93 -12.08
C LEU A 693 -5.84 -23.88 -13.05
N GLY A 694 -6.89 -24.67 -12.79
CA GLY A 694 -8.13 -24.65 -13.57
C GLY A 694 -8.86 -23.31 -13.50
N LEU A 695 -8.98 -22.75 -12.28
CA LEU A 695 -9.61 -21.45 -12.03
C LEU A 695 -8.84 -20.30 -12.69
N PHE A 696 -7.54 -20.21 -12.41
CA PHE A 696 -6.69 -19.11 -12.86
C PHE A 696 -6.38 -19.12 -14.33
N SER A 697 -6.54 -20.25 -15.01
CA SER A 697 -6.49 -20.30 -16.47
C SER A 697 -7.54 -19.43 -17.16
N PHE A 698 -8.51 -18.84 -16.47
CA PHE A 698 -9.49 -17.89 -17.04
C PHE A 698 -9.22 -16.43 -16.67
N TYR A 699 -8.33 -16.16 -15.71
CA TYR A 699 -8.03 -14.81 -15.25
C TYR A 699 -6.91 -14.18 -16.09
N HIS A 700 -6.54 -12.94 -15.74
CA HIS A 700 -5.24 -12.40 -16.16
C HIS A 700 -4.12 -13.25 -15.54
N ASN A 701 -3.06 -13.54 -16.29
CA ASN A 701 -1.99 -14.48 -15.91
C ASN A 701 -1.01 -13.92 -14.87
N GLU A 702 -1.16 -12.64 -14.50
CA GLU A 702 -0.38 -11.94 -13.48
C GLU A 702 -1.33 -11.26 -12.49
N GLY A 703 -0.82 -10.95 -11.29
CA GLY A 703 -1.60 -10.30 -10.24
C GLY A 703 -2.57 -11.24 -9.51
N LEU A 704 -2.41 -12.55 -9.64
CA LEU A 704 -3.25 -13.56 -8.99
C LEU A 704 -3.06 -13.47 -7.47
N THR A 705 -4.16 -13.42 -6.70
CA THR A 705 -4.09 -13.33 -5.23
C THR A 705 -5.17 -14.17 -4.56
N GLY A 706 -4.89 -14.65 -3.35
CA GLY A 706 -5.87 -15.32 -2.49
C GLY A 706 -6.99 -14.39 -2.01
N GLY A 707 -6.76 -13.07 -2.10
CA GLY A 707 -7.76 -12.05 -1.77
C GLY A 707 -9.04 -12.15 -2.59
N ILE A 708 -8.95 -12.65 -3.84
CA ILE A 708 -10.12 -12.88 -4.69
C ILE A 708 -11.04 -13.94 -4.09
N ILE A 709 -10.47 -15.08 -3.70
CA ILE A 709 -11.21 -16.20 -3.12
C ILE A 709 -11.74 -15.83 -1.72
N LYS A 710 -10.91 -15.19 -0.89
CA LYS A 710 -11.32 -14.71 0.43
C LYS A 710 -12.54 -13.81 0.35
N ARG A 711 -12.52 -12.83 -0.56
CA ARG A 711 -13.63 -11.89 -0.71
C ARG A 711 -14.86 -12.55 -1.31
N ALA A 712 -14.69 -13.44 -2.28
CA ALA A 712 -15.80 -14.23 -2.81
C ALA A 712 -16.48 -15.07 -1.72
N PHE A 713 -15.71 -15.63 -0.78
CA PHE A 713 -16.23 -16.35 0.38
C PHE A 713 -17.03 -15.42 1.31
N LEU A 714 -16.44 -14.28 1.69
CA LEU A 714 -17.05 -13.33 2.63
C LEU A 714 -18.31 -12.65 2.06
N LYS A 715 -18.30 -12.35 0.76
CA LYS A 715 -19.38 -11.64 0.06
C LYS A 715 -20.31 -12.54 -0.73
N ARG A 716 -20.19 -13.87 -0.54
CA ARG A 716 -20.97 -14.85 -1.29
C ARG A 716 -22.47 -14.56 -1.15
N PRO A 717 -23.22 -14.37 -2.25
CA PRO A 717 -24.65 -14.15 -2.18
C PRO A 717 -25.37 -15.32 -1.50
N SER A 718 -26.43 -15.03 -0.73
CA SER A 718 -27.14 -16.05 0.07
C SER A 718 -27.77 -17.17 -0.78
N TRP A 719 -28.10 -16.88 -2.04
CA TRP A 719 -28.63 -17.87 -2.99
C TRP A 719 -27.56 -18.72 -3.68
N ARG A 720 -26.27 -18.35 -3.58
CA ARG A 720 -25.20 -19.12 -4.20
C ARG A 720 -24.80 -20.29 -3.31
N ARG A 721 -24.94 -21.50 -3.84
CA ARG A 721 -24.64 -22.75 -3.17
C ARG A 721 -23.18 -23.13 -3.36
N GLN A 722 -22.65 -23.93 -2.44
CA GLN A 722 -21.28 -24.43 -2.53
C GLN A 722 -21.06 -25.31 -3.77
N ASP A 723 -22.09 -26.04 -4.20
CA ASP A 723 -22.05 -26.88 -5.41
C ASP A 723 -21.97 -26.08 -6.72
N ASP A 724 -22.28 -24.79 -6.70
CA ASP A 724 -22.20 -23.91 -7.89
C ASP A 724 -20.73 -23.68 -8.31
N PHE A 725 -19.77 -23.92 -7.40
CA PHE A 725 -18.34 -23.84 -7.66
C PHE A 725 -17.73 -25.15 -8.18
N GLY A 726 -18.52 -25.93 -8.91
CA GLY A 726 -18.13 -27.20 -9.52
C GLY A 726 -18.41 -28.42 -8.64
N ALA A 727 -18.50 -29.59 -9.28
CA ALA A 727 -18.80 -30.87 -8.63
C ALA A 727 -17.64 -31.87 -8.73
N GLY A 728 -17.61 -32.84 -7.81
CA GLY A 728 -16.62 -33.91 -7.79
C GLY A 728 -15.18 -33.38 -7.64
N ALA A 729 -14.26 -33.84 -8.50
CA ALA A 729 -12.86 -33.43 -8.45
C ALA A 729 -12.64 -31.91 -8.69
N GLN A 730 -13.58 -31.25 -9.37
CA GLN A 730 -13.48 -29.83 -9.74
C GLN A 730 -14.10 -28.89 -8.70
N SER A 731 -14.65 -29.42 -7.61
CA SER A 731 -15.31 -28.60 -6.59
C SER A 731 -14.33 -27.71 -5.84
N LEU A 732 -14.55 -26.40 -5.86
CA LEU A 732 -13.75 -25.43 -5.09
C LEU A 732 -14.16 -25.36 -3.60
N ALA A 733 -14.98 -26.30 -3.11
CA ALA A 733 -15.50 -26.31 -1.75
C ALA A 733 -14.43 -26.16 -0.67
N GLY A 734 -13.27 -26.81 -0.84
CA GLY A 734 -12.15 -26.70 0.11
C GLY A 734 -11.41 -25.36 0.04
N LEU A 735 -11.32 -24.75 -1.14
CA LEU A 735 -10.75 -23.40 -1.30
C LEU A 735 -11.68 -22.30 -0.76
N MET A 736 -12.97 -22.61 -0.61
CA MET A 736 -14.00 -21.74 -0.03
C MET A 736 -14.48 -22.25 1.33
N ALA A 737 -13.60 -22.93 2.08
CA ALA A 737 -13.91 -23.43 3.41
C ALA A 737 -13.77 -22.33 4.48
N ALA A 738 -14.56 -22.48 5.54
CA ALA A 738 -14.43 -21.67 6.75
C ALA A 738 -13.46 -22.37 7.73
N ASP A 739 -12.69 -21.60 8.49
CA ASP A 739 -11.94 -22.07 9.64
C ASP A 739 -12.86 -22.32 10.85
N GLU A 740 -12.28 -22.71 11.98
CA GLU A 740 -13.03 -22.99 13.22
C GLU A 740 -13.77 -21.75 13.78
N LEU A 741 -13.36 -20.54 13.39
CA LEU A 741 -13.96 -19.27 13.80
C LEU A 741 -15.01 -18.77 12.80
N GLY A 742 -15.18 -19.46 11.67
CA GLY A 742 -16.09 -19.08 10.60
C GLY A 742 -15.52 -18.03 9.62
N ASP A 743 -14.23 -17.69 9.69
CA ASP A 743 -13.54 -16.87 8.65
C ASP A 743 -13.00 -17.77 7.54
N TRP A 744 -12.60 -17.20 6.40
CA TRP A 744 -12.03 -17.94 5.28
C TRP A 744 -10.71 -18.62 5.66
N ASP A 745 -10.61 -19.94 5.46
CA ASP A 745 -9.39 -20.71 5.73
C ASP A 745 -8.35 -20.53 4.60
N PRO A 746 -7.19 -19.88 4.87
CA PRO A 746 -6.15 -19.70 3.87
C PRO A 746 -5.33 -20.97 3.61
N ASN A 747 -5.43 -22.03 4.42
CA ASN A 747 -4.54 -23.18 4.33
C ASN A 747 -4.67 -23.92 3.00
N CYS A 748 -5.90 -24.16 2.53
CA CYS A 748 -6.15 -24.81 1.23
C CYS A 748 -5.53 -24.02 0.07
N TRP A 749 -5.62 -22.69 0.14
CA TRP A 749 -4.98 -21.77 -0.81
C TRP A 749 -3.45 -21.90 -0.78
N LEU A 750 -2.85 -21.80 0.41
CA LEU A 750 -1.41 -21.84 0.59
C LEU A 750 -0.83 -23.18 0.12
N LEU A 751 -1.42 -24.30 0.53
CA LEU A 751 -1.01 -25.63 0.10
C LEU A 751 -1.06 -25.80 -1.43
N GLY A 752 -2.11 -25.30 -2.07
CA GLY A 752 -2.25 -25.36 -3.52
C GLY A 752 -1.22 -24.50 -4.26
N MET A 753 -1.02 -23.25 -3.82
CA MET A 753 -0.06 -22.33 -4.46
C MET A 753 1.40 -22.73 -4.22
N ASP A 754 1.74 -23.17 -3.01
CA ASP A 754 3.08 -23.66 -2.68
C ASP A 754 3.44 -24.86 -3.56
N LEU A 755 2.46 -25.73 -3.83
CA LEU A 755 2.67 -26.85 -4.74
C LEU A 755 2.78 -26.39 -6.20
N LEU A 756 1.94 -25.46 -6.68
CA LEU A 756 2.11 -24.90 -8.03
C LEU A 756 3.48 -24.25 -8.23
N ILE A 757 4.03 -23.59 -7.21
CA ILE A 757 5.39 -23.03 -7.23
C ILE A 757 6.44 -24.14 -7.22
N ALA A 758 6.31 -25.13 -6.33
CA ALA A 758 7.25 -26.24 -6.23
C ALA A 758 7.39 -27.00 -7.56
N TRP A 759 6.28 -27.14 -8.29
CA TRP A 759 6.21 -27.77 -9.61
C TRP A 759 6.53 -26.82 -10.78
N SER A 760 6.95 -25.58 -10.50
CA SER A 760 7.28 -24.55 -11.51
C SER A 760 6.12 -24.20 -12.46
N LEU A 761 4.87 -24.39 -12.03
CA LEU A 761 3.66 -24.03 -12.78
C LEU A 761 3.21 -22.60 -12.51
N ALA A 762 3.58 -22.05 -11.35
CA ALA A 762 3.37 -20.66 -10.98
C ALA A 762 4.64 -20.04 -10.37
N LYS A 763 4.69 -18.71 -10.32
CA LYS A 763 5.77 -17.94 -9.69
C LYS A 763 5.18 -16.98 -8.66
N ARG A 764 5.91 -16.75 -7.58
CA ARG A 764 5.58 -15.75 -6.57
C ARG A 764 6.16 -14.40 -6.98
N GLY A 765 5.35 -13.34 -6.87
CA GLY A 765 5.78 -11.97 -7.08
C GLY A 765 6.69 -11.47 -5.96
N GLN A 766 7.40 -10.37 -6.21
CA GLN A 766 8.29 -9.71 -5.23
C GLN A 766 7.53 -9.20 -4.00
N ASP A 767 6.27 -8.80 -4.17
CA ASP A 767 5.39 -8.35 -3.08
C ASP A 767 4.98 -9.48 -2.11
N MET A 768 5.40 -10.72 -2.40
CA MET A 768 5.12 -11.94 -1.65
C MET A 768 3.64 -12.31 -1.54
N VAL A 769 2.73 -11.54 -2.16
CA VAL A 769 1.27 -11.71 -2.07
C VAL A 769 0.64 -11.98 -3.44
N SER A 770 1.25 -11.49 -4.51
CA SER A 770 0.84 -11.75 -5.89
C SER A 770 1.56 -12.96 -6.48
N TYR A 771 0.90 -13.57 -7.46
CA TYR A 771 1.41 -14.73 -8.18
C TYR A 771 1.18 -14.55 -9.68
N SER A 772 2.00 -15.22 -10.48
CA SER A 772 1.88 -15.25 -11.93
C SER A 772 2.01 -16.67 -12.49
N ILE A 773 1.36 -16.91 -13.61
CA ILE A 773 1.45 -18.15 -14.39
C ILE A 773 2.02 -17.77 -15.76
N HIS A 774 2.99 -18.53 -16.24
CA HIS A 774 3.57 -18.28 -17.57
C HIS A 774 2.49 -18.42 -18.65
N GLY A 775 2.42 -17.50 -19.62
CA GLY A 775 1.36 -17.47 -20.65
C GLY A 775 1.11 -18.81 -21.35
N LEU A 776 2.17 -19.52 -21.76
CA LEU A 776 2.03 -20.87 -22.35
C LEU A 776 1.41 -21.91 -21.40
N ILE A 777 1.72 -21.87 -20.11
CA ILE A 777 1.13 -22.76 -19.10
C ILE A 777 -0.33 -22.38 -18.87
N HIS A 778 -0.60 -21.08 -18.80
CA HIS A 778 -1.93 -20.50 -18.64
C HIS A 778 -2.87 -20.93 -19.78
N ASP A 779 -2.44 -20.81 -21.03
CA ASP A 779 -3.23 -21.20 -22.20
C ASP A 779 -3.40 -22.71 -22.29
N TRP A 780 -2.31 -23.48 -22.10
CA TRP A 780 -2.37 -24.94 -22.10
C TRP A 780 -3.33 -25.50 -21.03
N ALA A 781 -3.30 -24.95 -19.81
CA ALA A 781 -4.17 -25.41 -18.71
C ALA A 781 -5.66 -25.29 -19.07
N ARG A 782 -6.01 -24.24 -19.81
CA ARG A 782 -7.36 -23.97 -20.31
C ARG A 782 -7.74 -24.93 -21.44
N GLU A 783 -6.86 -25.09 -22.43
CA GLU A 783 -7.09 -25.86 -23.65
C GLU A 783 -7.11 -27.37 -23.43
N ARG A 784 -6.30 -27.89 -22.50
CA ARG A 784 -6.24 -29.34 -22.25
C ARG A 784 -7.53 -29.91 -21.64
N SER A 785 -8.32 -29.06 -20.98
CA SER A 785 -9.49 -29.53 -20.23
C SER A 785 -10.60 -29.94 -21.21
N PRO A 786 -11.26 -31.10 -21.02
CA PRO A 786 -12.44 -31.48 -21.78
C PRO A 786 -13.52 -30.38 -21.71
N SER A 787 -14.35 -30.26 -22.76
CA SER A 787 -15.33 -29.18 -22.88
C SER A 787 -16.23 -29.01 -21.64
N TYR A 788 -16.70 -30.11 -21.06
CA TYR A 788 -17.53 -30.07 -19.85
C TYR A 788 -16.77 -29.56 -18.60
N VAL A 789 -15.52 -29.98 -18.40
CA VAL A 789 -14.66 -29.51 -17.30
C VAL A 789 -14.32 -28.04 -17.48
N ARG A 790 -13.98 -27.66 -18.71
CA ARG A 790 -13.67 -26.26 -19.09
C ARG A 790 -14.86 -25.35 -18.82
N SER A 791 -16.07 -25.75 -19.20
CA SER A 791 -17.30 -25.00 -18.91
C SER A 791 -17.57 -24.90 -17.40
N SER A 792 -17.26 -25.95 -16.63
CA SER A 792 -17.38 -25.91 -15.17
C SER A 792 -16.41 -24.92 -14.53
N HIS A 793 -15.12 -24.95 -14.91
CA HIS A 793 -14.12 -24.00 -14.42
C HIS A 793 -14.42 -22.56 -14.87
N ALA A 794 -14.89 -22.36 -16.10
CA ALA A 794 -15.30 -21.06 -16.60
C ALA A 794 -16.42 -20.44 -15.75
N ARG A 795 -17.46 -21.21 -15.43
CA ARG A 795 -18.55 -20.75 -14.53
C ARG A 795 -18.02 -20.41 -13.14
N ALA A 796 -17.26 -21.33 -12.54
CA ALA A 796 -16.67 -21.11 -11.22
C ALA A 796 -15.74 -19.88 -11.19
N ALA A 797 -14.95 -19.65 -12.24
CA ALA A 797 -14.10 -18.48 -12.39
C ALA A 797 -14.89 -17.18 -12.40
N ARG A 798 -16.01 -17.12 -13.13
CA ARG A 798 -16.90 -15.96 -13.11
C ARG A 798 -17.53 -15.76 -11.74
N PHE A 799 -18.04 -16.82 -11.11
CA PHE A 799 -18.67 -16.72 -9.79
C PHE A 799 -17.70 -16.22 -8.74
N VAL A 800 -16.53 -16.86 -8.60
CA VAL A 800 -15.51 -16.46 -7.63
C VAL A 800 -15.10 -15.00 -7.87
N LEU A 801 -14.86 -14.60 -9.12
CA LEU A 801 -14.40 -13.24 -9.39
C LEU A 801 -15.49 -12.21 -9.13
N PHE A 802 -16.69 -12.39 -9.69
CA PHE A 802 -17.73 -11.39 -9.57
C PHE A 802 -18.39 -11.38 -8.20
N ASP A 803 -18.40 -12.47 -7.44
CA ASP A 803 -18.82 -12.45 -6.03
C ASP A 803 -17.83 -11.74 -5.13
N SER A 804 -16.56 -11.64 -5.54
CA SER A 804 -15.57 -10.86 -4.80
C SER A 804 -15.79 -9.34 -4.91
N VAL A 805 -16.61 -8.92 -5.88
CA VAL A 805 -17.06 -7.54 -6.14
C VAL A 805 -18.35 -7.30 -5.36
N GLY A 806 -18.41 -6.21 -4.58
CA GLY A 806 -19.64 -5.83 -3.87
C GLY A 806 -20.74 -5.30 -4.81
N ASP A 807 -21.99 -5.30 -4.35
CA ASP A 807 -23.14 -4.81 -5.14
C ASP A 807 -23.29 -3.27 -5.16
N GLY A 808 -22.31 -2.53 -4.65
CA GLY A 808 -22.20 -1.07 -4.74
C GLY A 808 -22.54 -0.33 -3.46
N VAL A 809 -21.75 0.72 -3.20
CA VAL A 809 -21.82 1.69 -2.10
C VAL A 809 -21.60 1.06 -0.73
N ASP A 810 -20.33 0.75 -0.42
CA ASP A 810 -19.74 0.84 0.93
C ASP A 810 -18.39 0.11 0.92
N ASP A 811 -17.29 0.89 0.86
CA ASP A 811 -16.03 0.76 1.61
C ASP A 811 -14.83 1.33 0.83
N TYR A 812 -14.01 2.15 1.48
CA TYR A 812 -12.72 2.63 0.92
C TYR A 812 -11.76 1.46 0.61
N ILE A 813 -11.90 0.33 1.31
CA ILE A 813 -11.14 -0.90 1.08
C ILE A 813 -11.49 -1.54 -0.27
N ASP A 814 -12.73 -1.37 -0.72
CA ASP A 814 -13.25 -2.03 -1.91
C ASP A 814 -12.79 -1.36 -3.19
N THR A 815 -12.73 -0.03 -3.26
CA THR A 815 -12.30 0.66 -4.48
C THR A 815 -10.88 0.29 -4.92
N LYS A 816 -9.94 0.16 -3.97
CA LYS A 816 -8.55 -0.25 -4.29
C LYS A 816 -8.50 -1.70 -4.78
N TYR A 817 -9.32 -2.57 -4.20
CA TYR A 817 -9.43 -3.95 -4.62
C TYR A 817 -10.09 -4.06 -6.01
N ASP A 818 -11.21 -3.38 -6.22
CA ASP A 818 -12.00 -3.36 -7.45
C ASP A 818 -11.18 -2.89 -8.65
N ILE A 819 -10.35 -1.86 -8.49
CA ILE A 819 -9.40 -1.42 -9.53
C ILE A 819 -8.37 -2.52 -9.83
N LYS A 820 -7.82 -3.18 -8.80
CA LYS A 820 -6.82 -4.25 -8.98
C LYS A 820 -7.38 -5.49 -9.68
N ILE A 821 -8.66 -5.79 -9.51
CA ILE A 821 -9.27 -6.98 -10.13
C ILE A 821 -9.87 -6.74 -11.51
N LEU A 822 -9.99 -5.49 -11.96
CA LEU A 822 -10.51 -5.15 -13.28
C LEU A 822 -9.81 -5.90 -14.43
N PRO A 823 -8.47 -6.07 -14.45
CA PRO A 823 -7.80 -6.89 -15.47
C PRO A 823 -8.29 -8.35 -15.47
N HIS A 824 -8.49 -8.94 -14.28
CA HIS A 824 -9.07 -10.28 -14.17
C HIS A 824 -10.53 -10.30 -14.63
N ALA A 825 -11.31 -9.24 -14.36
CA ALA A 825 -12.74 -9.15 -14.73
C ALA A 825 -12.95 -9.05 -16.23
N ARG A 826 -12.08 -8.32 -16.93
CA ARG A 826 -12.04 -8.31 -18.39
C ARG A 826 -11.60 -9.67 -18.93
N ALA A 827 -10.48 -10.19 -18.42
CA ALA A 827 -9.93 -11.47 -18.87
C ALA A 827 -10.92 -12.62 -18.71
N VAL A 828 -11.61 -12.73 -17.56
CA VAL A 828 -12.60 -13.80 -17.37
C VAL A 828 -13.75 -13.65 -18.37
N MET A 829 -14.28 -12.44 -18.58
CA MET A 829 -15.38 -12.22 -19.52
C MET A 829 -14.98 -12.54 -20.97
N ASP A 830 -13.74 -12.27 -21.36
CA ASP A 830 -13.21 -12.61 -22.68
C ASP A 830 -12.97 -14.12 -22.82
N ASN A 831 -12.37 -14.74 -21.82
CA ASN A 831 -11.99 -16.16 -21.81
C ASN A 831 -13.19 -17.10 -21.63
N THR A 832 -14.33 -16.59 -21.17
CA THR A 832 -15.58 -17.35 -21.02
C THR A 832 -16.65 -16.97 -22.06
N LYS A 833 -16.28 -16.30 -23.16
CA LYS A 833 -17.23 -15.99 -24.24
C LYS A 833 -17.88 -17.27 -24.78
N GLY A 834 -19.20 -17.27 -24.86
CA GLY A 834 -19.99 -18.40 -25.36
C GLY A 834 -20.18 -19.53 -24.37
N VAL A 835 -19.67 -19.43 -23.13
CA VAL A 835 -20.00 -20.37 -22.05
C VAL A 835 -21.44 -20.10 -21.62
N ASN A 836 -22.27 -21.15 -21.63
CA ASN A 836 -23.64 -21.05 -21.15
C ASN A 836 -23.63 -20.92 -19.62
N MET A 837 -24.08 -19.77 -19.11
CA MET A 837 -24.39 -19.61 -17.70
C MET A 837 -25.72 -20.31 -17.42
N ASP A 838 -25.81 -21.10 -16.36
CA ASP A 838 -27.01 -21.91 -16.06
C ASP A 838 -28.28 -21.07 -15.94
N SER A 839 -28.12 -19.78 -15.70
CA SER A 839 -29.20 -18.81 -15.66
C SER A 839 -28.84 -17.50 -16.39
N PRO A 840 -29.75 -16.95 -17.23
CA PRO A 840 -29.63 -15.58 -17.76
C PRO A 840 -29.45 -14.52 -16.66
N PHE A 841 -29.95 -14.79 -15.45
CA PHE A 841 -29.75 -13.98 -14.25
C PHE A 841 -28.27 -13.71 -13.97
N GLU A 842 -27.44 -14.75 -13.98
CA GLU A 842 -26.02 -14.65 -13.61
C GLU A 842 -25.22 -13.90 -14.67
N GLU A 843 -25.52 -14.17 -15.94
CA GLU A 843 -24.92 -13.45 -17.07
C GLU A 843 -25.14 -11.94 -16.95
N ALA A 844 -26.37 -11.53 -16.66
CA ALA A 844 -26.73 -10.14 -16.48
C ALA A 844 -26.06 -9.51 -15.24
N ILE A 845 -25.96 -10.23 -14.12
CA ILE A 845 -25.25 -9.74 -12.92
C ILE A 845 -23.76 -9.52 -13.20
N HIS A 846 -23.11 -10.45 -13.89
CA HIS A 846 -21.68 -10.31 -14.23
C HIS A 846 -21.45 -9.11 -15.16
N HIS A 847 -22.33 -8.89 -16.14
CA HIS A 847 -22.28 -7.69 -16.98
C HIS A 847 -22.49 -6.39 -16.16
N HIS A 848 -23.47 -6.38 -15.26
CA HIS A 848 -23.73 -5.23 -14.39
C HIS A 848 -22.54 -4.93 -13.46
N ARG A 849 -21.99 -5.93 -12.77
CA ARG A 849 -20.82 -5.79 -11.89
C ARG A 849 -19.57 -5.34 -12.66
N LEU A 850 -19.33 -5.86 -13.86
CA LEU A 850 -18.24 -5.33 -14.71
C LEU A 850 -18.49 -3.86 -15.09
N GLY A 851 -19.73 -3.48 -15.41
CA GLY A 851 -20.09 -2.08 -15.63
C GLY A 851 -19.75 -1.19 -14.43
N MET A 852 -19.98 -1.66 -13.20
CA MET A 852 -19.61 -0.95 -11.98
C MET A 852 -18.09 -0.82 -11.80
N LEU A 853 -17.31 -1.88 -12.08
CA LEU A 853 -15.84 -1.80 -12.06
C LEU A 853 -15.31 -0.80 -13.09
N LEU A 854 -15.92 -0.75 -14.28
CA LEU A 854 -15.56 0.17 -15.36
C LEU A 854 -15.91 1.63 -15.03
N ARG A 855 -17.02 1.87 -14.31
CA ARG A 855 -17.35 3.19 -13.74
C ARG A 855 -16.23 3.69 -12.83
N LEU A 856 -15.71 2.83 -11.94
CA LEU A 856 -14.59 3.19 -11.04
C LEU A 856 -13.31 3.51 -11.81
N ALA A 857 -13.08 2.85 -12.95
CA ALA A 857 -11.96 3.12 -13.84
C ALA A 857 -12.17 4.36 -14.76
N SER A 858 -13.28 5.09 -14.60
CA SER A 858 -13.61 6.28 -15.39
C SER A 858 -13.71 6.01 -16.90
N THR A 859 -14.26 4.86 -17.28
CA THR A 859 -14.54 4.50 -18.69
C THR A 859 -16.05 4.39 -18.93
N PRO A 860 -16.80 5.52 -18.95
CA PRO A 860 -18.27 5.51 -18.89
C PRO A 860 -18.93 4.87 -20.11
N LEU A 861 -18.35 5.02 -21.31
CA LEU A 861 -18.88 4.39 -22.53
C LEU A 861 -18.83 2.86 -22.46
N GLU A 862 -17.75 2.30 -21.90
CA GLU A 862 -17.59 0.86 -21.74
C GLU A 862 -18.53 0.36 -20.63
N ALA A 863 -18.67 1.11 -19.53
CA ALA A 863 -19.64 0.82 -18.48
C ALA A 863 -21.09 0.79 -19.01
N ILE A 864 -21.49 1.80 -19.79
CA ILE A 864 -22.82 1.88 -20.44
C ILE A 864 -23.07 0.67 -21.35
N LEU A 865 -22.06 0.21 -22.11
CA LEU A 865 -22.20 -0.98 -22.95
C LEU A 865 -22.49 -2.22 -22.11
N HIS A 866 -21.81 -2.39 -20.99
CA HIS A 866 -22.01 -3.51 -20.08
C HIS A 866 -23.36 -3.43 -19.35
N PHE A 867 -23.79 -2.26 -18.89
CA PHE A 867 -25.13 -2.07 -18.33
C PHE A 867 -26.24 -2.33 -19.37
N LYS A 868 -26.04 -1.91 -20.62
CA LYS A 868 -26.95 -2.23 -21.72
C LYS A 868 -27.06 -3.73 -21.96
N ARG A 869 -25.94 -4.47 -21.98
CA ARG A 869 -25.94 -5.93 -22.09
C ARG A 869 -26.67 -6.59 -20.93
N ALA A 870 -26.42 -6.15 -19.69
CA ALA A 870 -27.14 -6.64 -18.52
C ALA A 870 -28.66 -6.43 -18.65
N ARG A 871 -29.09 -5.25 -19.09
CA ARG A 871 -30.50 -4.92 -19.34
C ARG A 871 -31.11 -5.81 -20.43
N ASP A 872 -30.43 -5.94 -21.57
CA ASP A 872 -30.94 -6.67 -22.74
C ASP A 872 -31.12 -8.17 -22.44
N ILE A 873 -30.41 -8.69 -21.43
CA ILE A 873 -30.58 -10.05 -20.91
C ILE A 873 -31.67 -10.11 -19.83
N TRP A 874 -31.67 -9.17 -18.89
CA TRP A 874 -32.53 -9.22 -17.70
C TRP A 874 -34.00 -8.90 -18.00
N VAL A 875 -34.25 -7.80 -18.71
CA VAL A 875 -35.59 -7.22 -18.88
C VAL A 875 -36.54 -8.16 -19.62
N PRO A 876 -36.14 -8.87 -20.68
CA PRO A 876 -37.04 -9.82 -21.36
C PRO A 876 -37.47 -11.00 -20.47
N VAL A 877 -36.64 -11.39 -19.50
CA VAL A 877 -36.87 -12.57 -18.65
C VAL A 877 -37.64 -12.22 -17.38
N TYR A 878 -37.27 -11.14 -16.70
CA TYR A 878 -37.79 -10.77 -15.39
C TYR A 878 -38.70 -9.54 -15.38
N GLY A 879 -38.86 -8.90 -16.55
CA GLY A 879 -39.64 -7.69 -16.71
C GLY A 879 -38.89 -6.40 -16.34
N PRO A 880 -39.40 -5.24 -16.79
CA PRO A 880 -38.75 -3.95 -16.59
C PRO A 880 -38.95 -3.36 -15.19
N THR A 881 -39.89 -3.88 -14.40
CA THR A 881 -40.27 -3.36 -13.08
C THR A 881 -39.57 -4.09 -11.92
N ASN A 882 -38.77 -5.12 -12.21
CA ASN A 882 -38.02 -5.82 -11.18
C ASN A 882 -36.91 -4.91 -10.58
N MET A 883 -36.64 -5.00 -9.28
CA MET A 883 -35.65 -4.16 -8.59
C MET A 883 -34.27 -4.13 -9.26
N ARG A 884 -33.81 -5.26 -9.81
CA ARG A 884 -32.50 -5.28 -10.49
C ARG A 884 -32.55 -4.56 -11.84
N ALA A 885 -33.68 -4.60 -12.55
CA ALA A 885 -33.86 -3.81 -13.76
C ALA A 885 -33.83 -2.32 -13.44
N LEU A 886 -34.50 -1.91 -12.36
CA LEU A 886 -34.50 -0.53 -11.85
C LEU A 886 -33.09 -0.06 -11.47
N GLN A 887 -32.30 -0.91 -10.79
CA GLN A 887 -30.87 -0.65 -10.52
C GLN A 887 -30.05 -0.47 -11.80
N ILE A 888 -30.18 -1.38 -12.77
CA ILE A 888 -29.47 -1.26 -14.06
C ILE A 888 -29.86 0.03 -14.80
N TYR A 889 -31.14 0.42 -14.77
CA TYR A 889 -31.59 1.68 -15.37
C TYR A 889 -31.02 2.91 -14.67
N ARG A 890 -31.06 2.94 -13.33
CA ARG A 890 -30.46 4.01 -12.53
C ARG A 890 -28.97 4.13 -12.83
N ASP A 891 -28.23 3.01 -12.79
CA ASP A 891 -26.80 2.99 -13.06
C ASP A 891 -26.45 3.43 -14.48
N THR A 892 -27.24 3.01 -15.47
CA THR A 892 -27.09 3.48 -16.85
C THR A 892 -27.33 4.99 -16.95
N ALA A 893 -28.33 5.51 -16.23
CA ALA A 893 -28.66 6.93 -16.24
C ALA A 893 -27.57 7.79 -15.58
N LEU A 894 -26.99 7.31 -14.47
CA LEU A 894 -25.85 7.96 -13.82
C LEU A 894 -24.63 8.00 -14.75
N GLU A 895 -24.31 6.91 -15.45
CA GLU A 895 -23.22 6.95 -16.43
C GLU A 895 -23.52 7.86 -17.61
N LEU A 896 -24.78 7.93 -18.06
CA LEU A 896 -25.19 8.88 -19.09
C LEU A 896 -25.01 10.33 -18.64
N GLU A 897 -25.20 10.64 -17.35
CA GLU A 897 -24.87 11.95 -16.78
C GLU A 897 -23.37 12.21 -16.90
N THR A 898 -22.52 11.27 -16.47
CA THR A 898 -21.05 11.41 -16.56
C THR A 898 -20.56 11.59 -18.00
N ALA A 899 -21.22 10.96 -18.98
CA ALA A 899 -20.97 11.13 -20.41
C ALA A 899 -21.61 12.42 -21.01
N GLY A 900 -22.06 13.35 -20.16
CA GLY A 900 -22.61 14.65 -20.55
C GLY A 900 -24.01 14.62 -21.17
N ARG A 901 -24.76 13.51 -21.04
CA ARG A 901 -26.12 13.34 -21.60
C ARG A 901 -27.21 13.64 -20.56
N SER A 902 -27.12 14.78 -19.87
CA SER A 902 -27.94 15.11 -18.69
C SER A 902 -29.45 15.08 -18.93
N LEU A 903 -29.94 15.42 -20.13
CA LEU A 903 -31.38 15.33 -20.46
C LEU A 903 -31.87 13.89 -20.47
N ILE A 904 -31.09 12.99 -21.07
CA ILE A 904 -31.43 11.56 -21.14
C ILE A 904 -31.33 10.95 -19.75
N ALA A 905 -30.27 11.28 -19.00
CA ALA A 905 -30.07 10.84 -17.63
C ALA A 905 -31.23 11.25 -16.71
N HIS A 906 -31.61 12.53 -16.71
CA HIS A 906 -32.74 13.04 -15.94
C HIS A 906 -34.06 12.34 -16.30
N THR A 907 -34.32 12.17 -17.60
CA THR A 907 -35.55 11.50 -18.07
C THR A 907 -35.57 10.04 -17.62
N ALA A 908 -34.45 9.34 -17.72
CA ALA A 908 -34.32 7.95 -17.29
C ALA A 908 -34.51 7.82 -15.78
N LEU A 909 -33.85 8.65 -14.95
CA LEU A 909 -34.02 8.62 -13.50
C LEU A 909 -35.44 8.98 -13.06
N THR A 910 -36.08 9.95 -13.72
CA THR A 910 -37.48 10.29 -13.43
C THR A 910 -38.41 9.12 -13.78
N HIS A 911 -38.14 8.41 -14.88
CA HIS A 911 -38.90 7.22 -15.24
C HIS A 911 -38.67 6.08 -14.23
N VAL A 912 -37.43 5.84 -13.79
CA VAL A 912 -37.13 4.86 -12.73
C VAL A 912 -37.84 5.24 -11.44
N PHE A 913 -37.81 6.51 -11.03
CA PHE A 913 -38.50 7.02 -9.85
C PHE A 913 -40.00 6.74 -9.92
N VAL A 914 -40.66 7.03 -11.05
CA VAL A 914 -42.09 6.75 -11.24
C VAL A 914 -42.38 5.25 -11.17
N LEU A 915 -41.58 4.42 -11.83
CA LEU A 915 -41.73 2.96 -11.76
C LEU A 915 -41.54 2.43 -10.33
N CYS A 916 -40.64 3.03 -9.54
CA CYS A 916 -40.45 2.66 -8.15
C CYS A 916 -41.71 2.96 -7.32
N LEU A 917 -42.39 4.09 -7.55
CA LEU A 917 -43.64 4.41 -6.86
C LEU A 917 -44.77 3.42 -7.17
N ASP A 918 -44.78 2.83 -8.36
CA ASP A 918 -45.79 1.85 -8.78
C ASP A 918 -45.51 0.44 -8.21
N VAL A 919 -44.23 0.09 -8.00
CA VAL A 919 -43.79 -1.26 -7.63
C VAL A 919 -43.57 -1.40 -6.12
N LEU A 920 -43.12 -0.35 -5.46
CA LEU A 920 -42.68 -0.40 -4.07
C LEU A 920 -43.77 0.18 -3.16
N PRO A 921 -44.27 -0.61 -2.18
CA PRO A 921 -45.42 -0.22 -1.36
C PRO A 921 -45.15 0.93 -0.37
N LYS A 922 -43.91 1.45 -0.30
CA LYS A 922 -43.47 2.60 0.51
C LYS A 922 -42.35 3.34 -0.22
N LEU A 923 -42.17 4.64 0.06
CA LEU A 923 -40.96 5.40 -0.29
C LEU A 923 -39.76 4.77 0.43
N ASP A 924 -39.15 3.77 -0.20
CA ASP A 924 -37.93 3.16 0.26
C ASP A 924 -36.71 4.04 -0.08
N LEU A 925 -35.57 3.70 0.51
CA LEU A 925 -34.33 4.44 0.29
C LEU A 925 -33.97 4.56 -1.20
N PHE A 926 -34.08 3.47 -1.96
CA PHE A 926 -33.74 3.44 -3.39
C PHE A 926 -34.59 4.44 -4.19
N THR A 927 -35.89 4.53 -3.90
CA THR A 927 -36.81 5.48 -4.54
C THR A 927 -36.44 6.92 -4.19
N LEU A 928 -36.18 7.19 -2.91
CA LEU A 928 -35.82 8.52 -2.42
C LEU A 928 -34.50 9.00 -3.04
N GLU A 929 -33.47 8.16 -3.05
CA GLU A 929 -32.18 8.46 -3.70
C GLU A 929 -32.33 8.75 -5.18
N THR A 930 -33.08 7.92 -5.91
CA THR A 930 -33.31 8.10 -7.35
C THR A 930 -33.99 9.45 -7.62
N GLY A 931 -34.97 9.84 -6.79
CA GLY A 931 -35.64 11.13 -6.90
C GLY A 931 -34.71 12.32 -6.60
N ILE A 932 -33.84 12.18 -5.60
CA ILE A 932 -32.83 13.20 -5.24
C ILE A 932 -31.81 13.37 -6.36
N GLU A 933 -31.32 12.27 -6.94
CA GLU A 933 -30.40 12.29 -8.08
C GLU A 933 -31.05 12.99 -9.28
N ALA A 934 -32.31 12.66 -9.61
CA ALA A 934 -33.04 13.32 -10.68
C ALA A 934 -33.18 14.84 -10.43
N ALA A 935 -33.49 15.24 -9.19
CA ALA A 935 -33.58 16.64 -8.79
C ALA A 935 -32.21 17.34 -8.82
N ALA A 936 -31.13 16.64 -8.48
CA ALA A 936 -29.77 17.16 -8.50
C ALA A 936 -29.32 17.46 -9.93
N ILE A 937 -29.59 16.55 -10.86
CA ILE A 937 -29.37 16.78 -12.29
C ILE A 937 -30.18 17.98 -12.76
N SER A 938 -31.46 18.09 -12.38
CA SER A 938 -32.28 19.24 -12.77
C SER A 938 -31.72 20.57 -12.28
N SER A 939 -31.20 20.59 -11.05
CA SER A 939 -30.55 21.76 -10.46
C SER A 939 -29.30 22.13 -11.28
N ARG A 940 -28.38 21.19 -11.48
CA ARG A 940 -27.08 21.42 -12.13
C ARG A 940 -27.20 21.73 -13.63
N ALA A 941 -28.02 20.96 -14.35
CA ALA A 941 -28.09 20.99 -15.82
C ALA A 941 -29.13 21.98 -16.37
N PHE A 942 -30.25 22.18 -15.68
CA PHE A 942 -31.36 23.03 -16.17
C PHE A 942 -31.55 24.32 -15.37
N GLY A 943 -30.83 24.50 -14.25
CA GLY A 943 -30.91 25.69 -13.42
C GLY A 943 -32.17 25.76 -12.55
N TRP A 944 -32.86 24.63 -12.33
CA TRP A 944 -34.12 24.58 -11.58
C TRP A 944 -33.89 24.52 -10.06
N HIS A 945 -33.01 25.38 -9.55
CA HIS A 945 -32.48 25.29 -8.19
C HIS A 945 -33.55 25.33 -7.09
N GLU A 946 -34.51 26.25 -7.15
CA GLU A 946 -35.56 26.38 -6.11
C GLU A 946 -36.48 25.14 -6.05
N ARG A 947 -36.85 24.59 -7.22
CA ARG A 947 -37.70 23.41 -7.29
C ARG A 947 -36.93 22.18 -6.79
N SER A 948 -35.68 22.03 -7.21
CA SER A 948 -34.81 20.95 -6.79
C SER A 948 -34.52 20.97 -5.29
N GLU A 949 -34.28 22.15 -4.71
CA GLU A 949 -34.07 22.30 -3.26
C GLU A 949 -35.26 21.75 -2.47
N ARG A 950 -36.48 22.15 -2.84
CA ARG A 950 -37.70 21.72 -2.15
C ARG A 950 -37.86 20.21 -2.18
N ILE A 951 -37.72 19.61 -3.36
CA ILE A 951 -37.83 18.16 -3.55
C ILE A 951 -36.78 17.42 -2.71
N MET A 952 -35.52 17.88 -2.73
CA MET A 952 -34.44 17.26 -1.96
C MET A 952 -34.68 17.36 -0.46
N ARG A 953 -35.16 18.50 0.05
CA ARG A 953 -35.47 18.67 1.48
C ARG A 953 -36.57 17.70 1.92
N ASP A 954 -37.67 17.63 1.17
CA ASP A 954 -38.78 16.74 1.48
C ASP A 954 -38.31 15.27 1.49
N PHE A 955 -37.50 14.85 0.52
CA PHE A 955 -36.98 13.48 0.47
C PHE A 955 -35.92 13.18 1.53
N ILE A 956 -35.03 14.12 1.84
CA ILE A 956 -34.05 13.96 2.93
C ILE A 956 -34.75 13.88 4.28
N GLU A 957 -35.78 14.69 4.52
CA GLU A 957 -36.57 14.61 5.76
C GLU A 957 -37.22 13.22 5.94
N VAL A 958 -37.82 12.69 4.86
CA VAL A 958 -38.39 11.33 4.88
C VAL A 958 -37.31 10.26 5.12
N MET A 959 -36.14 10.38 4.49
CA MET A 959 -35.02 9.46 4.73
C MET A 959 -34.54 9.53 6.17
N GLU A 960 -34.35 10.73 6.75
CA GLU A 960 -33.89 10.88 8.13
C GLU A 960 -34.90 10.33 9.15
N MET A 961 -36.20 10.41 8.86
CA MET A 961 -37.25 9.82 9.70
C MET A 961 -37.30 8.28 9.61
N ALA A 962 -37.02 7.71 8.43
CA ALA A 962 -37.13 6.28 8.17
C ALA A 962 -35.83 5.50 8.39
N HIS A 963 -34.68 6.14 8.16
CA HIS A 963 -33.32 5.56 8.13
C HIS A 963 -32.32 6.54 8.77
N PRO A 964 -32.24 6.61 10.11
CA PRO A 964 -31.54 7.69 10.81
C PRO A 964 -30.00 7.69 10.74
N GLU A 965 -29.33 6.77 10.01
CA GLU A 965 -27.85 6.75 9.94
C GLU A 965 -27.29 6.44 8.55
N HIS A 966 -26.07 6.94 8.28
CA HIS A 966 -25.13 6.66 7.17
C HIS A 966 -25.57 6.93 5.71
N GLU A 967 -26.84 6.83 5.34
CA GLU A 967 -27.29 6.83 3.93
C GLU A 967 -27.63 8.22 3.35
N THR A 968 -27.73 9.26 4.18
CA THR A 968 -28.16 10.61 3.73
C THR A 968 -27.02 11.52 3.25
N VAL A 969 -25.77 11.12 3.43
CA VAL A 969 -24.60 11.99 3.23
C VAL A 969 -24.44 12.42 1.76
N THR A 970 -24.63 11.50 0.80
CA THR A 970 -24.61 11.80 -0.65
C THR A 970 -25.73 12.75 -1.06
N SER A 971 -26.91 12.54 -0.48
CA SER A 971 -28.11 13.36 -0.71
C SER A 971 -27.94 14.78 -0.16
N LYS A 972 -27.44 14.93 1.07
CA LYS A 972 -27.14 16.22 1.69
C LYS A 972 -26.06 16.99 0.92
N ASN A 973 -25.03 16.30 0.39
CA ASN A 973 -24.05 16.94 -0.48
C ASN A 973 -24.70 17.55 -1.74
N SER A 974 -25.63 16.83 -2.37
CA SER A 974 -26.38 17.34 -3.54
C SER A 974 -27.26 18.55 -3.20
N LEU A 975 -27.86 18.57 -1.99
CA LEU A 975 -28.59 19.73 -1.48
C LEU A 975 -27.66 20.92 -1.21
N ALA A 976 -26.49 20.70 -0.60
CA ALA A 976 -25.50 21.75 -0.33
C ALA A 976 -25.03 22.44 -1.63
N ILE A 977 -24.80 21.67 -2.70
CA ILE A 977 -24.48 22.20 -4.03
C ILE A 977 -25.64 23.05 -4.57
N THR A 978 -26.89 22.60 -4.39
CA THR A 978 -28.07 23.37 -4.82
C THR A 978 -28.20 24.69 -4.04
N LEU A 979 -27.95 24.68 -2.72
CA LEU A 979 -27.93 25.89 -1.89
C LEU A 979 -26.82 26.87 -2.31
N PHE A 980 -25.66 26.37 -2.71
CA PHE A 980 -24.59 27.18 -3.28
C PHE A 980 -25.05 27.90 -4.55
N HIS A 981 -25.75 27.20 -5.47
CA HIS A 981 -26.28 27.81 -6.68
C HIS A 981 -27.39 28.84 -6.43
N LEU A 982 -28.13 28.71 -5.33
CA LEU A 982 -29.07 29.73 -4.84
C LEU A 982 -28.39 30.92 -4.15
N ASN A 983 -27.06 30.94 -4.09
CA ASN A 983 -26.27 31.95 -3.39
C ASN A 983 -26.56 32.03 -1.87
N ARG A 984 -27.05 30.94 -1.26
CA ARG A 984 -27.27 30.78 0.19
C ARG A 984 -26.01 30.19 0.84
N LEU A 985 -24.91 30.94 0.76
CA LEU A 985 -23.56 30.46 1.04
C LEU A 985 -23.35 29.98 2.49
N ASP A 986 -23.95 30.65 3.47
CA ASP A 986 -23.82 30.26 4.88
C ASP A 986 -24.51 28.92 5.20
N GLU A 987 -25.67 28.66 4.56
CA GLU A 987 -26.37 27.39 4.70
C GLU A 987 -25.65 26.27 3.95
N ALA A 988 -25.17 26.54 2.74
CA ALA A 988 -24.34 25.59 1.98
C ALA A 988 -23.08 25.22 2.78
N ARG A 989 -22.42 26.21 3.39
CA ARG A 989 -21.27 26.00 4.26
C ARG A 989 -21.62 25.09 5.44
N ALA A 990 -22.67 25.42 6.21
CA ALA A 990 -23.07 24.63 7.36
C ALA A 990 -23.36 23.17 6.97
N MET A 991 -24.02 22.96 5.83
CA MET A 991 -24.34 21.64 5.32
C MET A 991 -23.09 20.87 4.87
N PHE A 992 -22.18 21.47 4.10
CA PHE A 992 -20.93 20.80 3.71
C PHE A 992 -20.06 20.41 4.92
N ILE A 993 -20.04 21.23 5.97
CA ILE A 993 -19.34 20.91 7.22
C ILE A 993 -19.96 19.68 7.89
N GLN A 994 -21.29 19.66 8.00
CA GLN A 994 -22.01 18.53 8.56
C GLN A 994 -21.73 17.25 7.77
N VAL A 995 -21.88 17.30 6.44
CA VAL A 995 -21.64 16.19 5.51
C VAL A 995 -20.19 15.69 5.60
N LEU A 996 -19.21 16.59 5.71
CA LEU A 996 -17.80 16.23 5.85
C LEU A 996 -17.52 15.45 7.14
N LEU A 997 -18.10 15.90 8.26
CA LEU A 997 -17.96 15.22 9.56
C LEU A 997 -18.65 13.86 9.55
N GLU A 998 -19.90 13.80 9.07
CA GLU A 998 -20.63 12.54 8.88
C GLU A 998 -19.81 11.58 7.99
N THR A 999 -19.23 12.04 6.88
CA THR A 999 -18.38 11.21 6.00
C THR A 999 -17.17 10.63 6.73
N VAL A 1000 -16.49 11.41 7.57
CA VAL A 1000 -15.31 10.93 8.33
C VAL A 1000 -15.70 9.85 9.35
N ASP A 1001 -16.85 10.01 9.99
CA ASP A 1001 -17.38 9.03 10.93
C ASP A 1001 -17.82 7.75 10.19
N CYS A 1002 -18.52 7.88 9.06
CA CYS A 1002 -19.02 6.78 8.24
C CYS A 1002 -17.91 5.95 7.58
N VAL A 1003 -17.13 6.57 6.70
CA VAL A 1003 -16.24 5.88 5.75
C VAL A 1003 -14.78 6.30 5.90
N GLY A 1004 -14.50 7.27 6.76
CA GLY A 1004 -13.15 7.78 7.02
C GLY A 1004 -12.68 8.85 6.02
N TYR A 1005 -11.66 9.58 6.43
CA TYR A 1005 -11.09 10.73 5.69
C TYR A 1005 -10.31 10.35 4.42
N ARG A 1006 -10.05 9.06 4.21
CA ARG A 1006 -9.35 8.58 3.00
C ARG A 1006 -10.30 8.28 1.85
N HIS A 1007 -11.61 8.33 2.09
CA HIS A 1007 -12.60 8.04 1.07
C HIS A 1007 -12.68 9.15 0.01
N ASN A 1008 -12.81 8.80 -1.28
CA ASN A 1008 -12.92 9.78 -2.39
C ASN A 1008 -14.02 10.82 -2.16
N PHE A 1009 -15.11 10.42 -1.48
CA PHE A 1009 -16.19 11.34 -1.16
C PHE A 1009 -15.79 12.46 -0.20
N TYR A 1010 -14.90 12.20 0.78
CA TYR A 1010 -14.36 13.24 1.67
C TYR A 1010 -13.72 14.37 0.86
N PHE A 1011 -12.88 13.98 -0.09
CA PHE A 1011 -12.13 14.88 -0.95
C PHE A 1011 -13.03 15.78 -1.81
N LYS A 1012 -14.11 15.20 -2.36
CA LYS A 1012 -15.14 15.95 -3.09
C LYS A 1012 -15.81 16.99 -2.20
N ILE A 1013 -16.21 16.63 -0.97
CA ILE A 1013 -16.87 17.53 -0.04
C ILE A 1013 -15.91 18.63 0.42
N ALA A 1014 -14.66 18.30 0.75
CA ALA A 1014 -13.64 19.26 1.17
C ALA A 1014 -13.35 20.29 0.07
N ASN A 1015 -13.21 19.84 -1.18
CA ASN A 1015 -13.08 20.72 -2.34
C ASN A 1015 -14.31 21.66 -2.49
N ASN A 1016 -15.52 21.11 -2.37
CA ASN A 1016 -16.76 21.91 -2.45
C ASN A 1016 -16.86 22.94 -1.32
N LEU A 1017 -16.47 22.57 -0.09
CA LEU A 1017 -16.45 23.46 1.06
C LEU A 1017 -15.41 24.58 0.88
N ALA A 1018 -14.21 24.26 0.38
CA ALA A 1018 -13.19 25.27 0.14
C ALA A 1018 -13.64 26.33 -0.89
N VAL A 1019 -14.36 25.91 -1.92
CA VAL A 1019 -15.00 26.81 -2.89
C VAL A 1019 -16.02 27.75 -2.21
N VAL A 1020 -16.84 27.22 -1.30
CA VAL A 1020 -17.79 28.04 -0.52
C VAL A 1020 -17.05 29.02 0.39
N GLU A 1021 -15.96 28.59 1.04
CA GLU A 1021 -15.13 29.47 1.87
C GLU A 1021 -14.52 30.61 1.05
N ALA A 1022 -13.99 30.31 -0.14
CA ALA A 1022 -13.47 31.32 -1.06
C ALA A 1022 -14.55 32.33 -1.45
N LYS A 1023 -15.78 31.88 -1.75
CA LYS A 1023 -16.90 32.76 -2.10
C LYS A 1023 -17.37 33.65 -0.94
N LEU A 1024 -17.14 33.20 0.29
CA LEU A 1024 -17.39 33.96 1.52
C LEU A 1024 -16.22 34.91 1.89
N GLY A 1025 -15.19 35.02 1.04
CA GLY A 1025 -14.02 35.87 1.24
C GLY A 1025 -12.92 35.28 2.13
N ARG A 1026 -13.05 34.00 2.52
CA ARG A 1026 -12.11 33.27 3.37
C ARG A 1026 -11.06 32.54 2.53
N LEU A 1027 -10.22 33.33 1.83
CA LEU A 1027 -9.26 32.84 0.84
C LEU A 1027 -8.10 32.04 1.47
N GLU A 1028 -7.66 32.39 2.67
CA GLU A 1028 -6.60 31.63 3.38
C GLU A 1028 -7.10 30.26 3.80
N GLU A 1029 -8.31 30.18 4.38
CA GLU A 1029 -8.90 28.89 4.73
C GLU A 1029 -9.17 28.03 3.50
N ALA A 1030 -9.67 28.62 2.40
CA ALA A 1030 -9.88 27.91 1.14
C ALA A 1030 -8.56 27.38 0.55
N HIS A 1031 -7.50 28.19 0.61
CA HIS A 1031 -6.16 27.80 0.17
C HIS A 1031 -5.64 26.59 0.94
N ASP A 1032 -5.63 26.67 2.28
CA ASP A 1032 -5.10 25.61 3.13
C ASP A 1032 -5.88 24.31 2.96
N MET A 1033 -7.21 24.42 2.85
CA MET A 1033 -8.07 23.28 2.58
C MET A 1033 -7.76 22.64 1.23
N LEU A 1034 -7.70 23.42 0.15
CA LEU A 1034 -7.43 22.89 -1.19
C LEU A 1034 -6.02 22.33 -1.30
N HIS A 1035 -5.03 22.99 -0.71
CA HIS A 1035 -3.65 22.53 -0.71
C HIS A 1035 -3.53 21.19 0.03
N ASP A 1036 -4.01 21.10 1.27
CA ASP A 1036 -3.99 19.85 2.04
C ASP A 1036 -4.83 18.75 1.37
N ASN A 1037 -6.00 19.09 0.84
CA ASN A 1037 -6.86 18.16 0.13
C ASN A 1037 -6.19 17.63 -1.15
N THR A 1038 -5.63 18.48 -2.00
CA THR A 1038 -4.90 18.08 -3.21
C THR A 1038 -3.66 17.25 -2.87
N MET A 1039 -2.86 17.65 -1.86
CA MET A 1039 -1.68 16.88 -1.45
C MET A 1039 -2.06 15.50 -0.91
N ARG A 1040 -3.12 15.40 -0.10
CA ARG A 1040 -3.64 14.11 0.40
C ARG A 1040 -4.26 13.25 -0.71
N GLU A 1041 -5.02 13.84 -1.64
CA GLU A 1041 -5.50 13.13 -2.83
C GLU A 1041 -4.33 12.55 -3.63
N CYS A 1042 -3.25 13.33 -3.79
CA CYS A 1042 -2.04 12.90 -4.47
C CYS A 1042 -1.32 11.77 -3.74
N GLU A 1043 -1.19 11.86 -2.41
CA GLU A 1043 -0.62 10.79 -1.58
C GLU A 1043 -1.43 9.49 -1.64
N LEU A 1044 -2.77 9.59 -1.67
CA LEU A 1044 -3.65 8.42 -1.55
C LEU A 1044 -3.98 7.78 -2.89
N PHE A 1045 -4.21 8.59 -3.92
CA PHE A 1045 -4.69 8.11 -5.22
C PHE A 1045 -3.63 8.22 -6.33
N GLY A 1046 -2.51 8.90 -6.06
CA GLY A 1046 -1.48 9.24 -7.03
C GLY A 1046 -1.62 10.68 -7.54
N PHE A 1047 -0.50 11.28 -7.93
CA PHE A 1047 -0.42 12.67 -8.39
C PHE A 1047 -1.13 12.94 -9.74
N ASP A 1048 -1.79 11.94 -10.36
CA ASP A 1048 -2.50 12.10 -11.65
C ASP A 1048 -3.93 11.73 -11.84
N ARG A 1049 -4.64 11.36 -10.79
CA ARG A 1049 -6.01 10.98 -11.02
C ARG A 1049 -6.76 12.14 -11.68
N PRO A 1050 -7.56 11.87 -12.73
CA PRO A 1050 -8.43 12.88 -13.32
C PRO A 1050 -9.30 13.57 -12.26
N SER A 1051 -9.66 12.86 -11.17
CA SER A 1051 -10.35 13.44 -10.02
C SER A 1051 -9.61 14.59 -9.35
N ASN A 1052 -8.27 14.58 -9.33
CA ASN A 1052 -7.42 15.61 -8.75
C ASN A 1052 -7.36 16.86 -9.65
N SER A 1053 -7.75 16.76 -10.93
CA SER A 1053 -7.67 17.90 -11.85
C SER A 1053 -8.55 19.07 -11.40
N ILE A 1054 -9.68 18.75 -10.77
CA ILE A 1054 -10.64 19.72 -10.29
C ILE A 1054 -10.15 20.41 -9.01
N SER A 1055 -9.63 19.65 -8.04
CA SER A 1055 -9.06 20.22 -6.81
C SER A 1055 -7.83 21.08 -7.12
N THR A 1056 -6.96 20.60 -8.03
CA THR A 1056 -5.79 21.33 -8.55
C THR A 1056 -6.18 22.63 -9.26
N HIS A 1057 -7.22 22.57 -10.11
CA HIS A 1057 -7.73 23.77 -10.79
C HIS A 1057 -8.31 24.78 -9.80
N ASN A 1058 -9.06 24.32 -8.80
CA ASN A 1058 -9.61 25.19 -7.77
C ASN A 1058 -8.49 25.82 -6.93
N LEU A 1059 -7.42 25.07 -6.62
CA LEU A 1059 -6.25 25.64 -5.94
C LEU A 1059 -5.56 26.71 -6.82
N ALA A 1060 -5.46 26.47 -8.13
CA ALA A 1060 -4.95 27.47 -9.06
C ALA A 1060 -5.82 28.74 -9.13
N ALA A 1061 -7.15 28.59 -9.02
CA ALA A 1061 -8.08 29.71 -8.93
C ALA A 1061 -7.79 30.57 -7.70
N ILE A 1062 -7.53 29.94 -6.55
CA ILE A 1062 -7.17 30.66 -5.32
C ILE A 1062 -5.84 31.39 -5.49
N TYR A 1063 -4.81 30.75 -6.08
CA TYR A 1063 -3.54 31.43 -6.37
C TYR A 1063 -3.73 32.63 -7.30
N PHE A 1064 -4.58 32.53 -8.32
CA PHE A 1064 -4.90 33.65 -9.20
C PHE A 1064 -5.57 34.79 -8.43
N ASP A 1065 -6.56 34.49 -7.60
CA ASP A 1065 -7.29 35.52 -6.83
C ASP A 1065 -6.40 36.18 -5.77
N GLN A 1066 -5.33 35.51 -5.33
CA GLN A 1066 -4.25 36.07 -4.51
C GLN A 1066 -3.18 36.85 -5.30
N GLY A 1067 -3.28 36.91 -6.64
CA GLY A 1067 -2.31 37.58 -7.52
C GLY A 1067 -1.02 36.78 -7.80
N GLN A 1068 -0.96 35.50 -7.42
CA GLN A 1068 0.17 34.61 -7.67
C GLN A 1068 0.01 33.91 -9.04
N PHE A 1069 0.08 34.68 -10.12
CA PHE A 1069 -0.26 34.22 -11.47
C PHE A 1069 0.66 33.11 -12.01
N GLU A 1070 1.95 33.13 -11.67
CA GLU A 1070 2.90 32.10 -12.10
C GLU A 1070 2.54 30.73 -11.51
N LYS A 1071 2.22 30.69 -10.21
CA LYS A 1071 1.74 29.47 -9.56
C LYS A 1071 0.39 29.04 -10.09
N ALA A 1072 -0.53 29.98 -10.31
CA ALA A 1072 -1.83 29.66 -10.91
C ALA A 1072 -1.66 28.97 -12.28
N GLU A 1073 -0.77 29.47 -13.15
CA GLU A 1073 -0.51 28.82 -14.44
C GLU A 1073 0.13 27.43 -14.27
N GLU A 1074 1.07 27.26 -13.33
CA GLU A 1074 1.70 25.97 -13.02
C GLU A 1074 0.65 24.91 -12.64
N PHE A 1075 -0.20 25.23 -11.66
CA PHE A 1075 -1.27 24.34 -11.22
C PHE A 1075 -2.33 24.12 -12.32
N LEU A 1076 -2.62 25.12 -13.18
CA LEU A 1076 -3.54 24.93 -14.30
C LEU A 1076 -2.98 24.05 -15.42
N ARG A 1077 -1.67 24.12 -15.66
CA ARG A 1077 -0.98 23.20 -16.57
C ARG A 1077 -0.97 21.80 -16.01
N TRP A 1078 -0.75 21.68 -14.70
CA TRP A 1078 -0.90 20.40 -14.01
C TRP A 1078 -2.33 19.88 -14.17
N ALA A 1079 -3.36 20.63 -13.81
CA ALA A 1079 -4.76 20.24 -14.01
C ALA A 1079 -5.09 19.85 -15.46
N SER A 1080 -4.62 20.60 -16.46
CA SER A 1080 -4.78 20.26 -17.88
C SER A 1080 -4.06 18.96 -18.26
N PHE A 1081 -2.93 18.67 -17.63
CA PHE A 1081 -2.19 17.43 -17.83
C PHE A 1081 -2.94 16.25 -17.19
N LEU A 1082 -3.53 16.46 -16.00
CA LEU A 1082 -4.35 15.49 -15.27
C LEU A 1082 -5.58 15.03 -16.04
N SER A 1083 -6.27 15.94 -16.72
CA SER A 1083 -7.45 15.59 -17.51
C SER A 1083 -7.09 14.87 -18.83
N GLY A 1084 -5.93 15.11 -19.44
CA GLY A 1084 -5.53 14.42 -20.68
C GLY A 1084 -6.33 14.81 -21.94
N ARG A 1085 -5.85 14.39 -23.12
CA ARG A 1085 -6.41 14.75 -24.46
C ARG A 1085 -6.99 13.55 -25.26
N LYS A 1086 -7.31 12.42 -24.62
CA LYS A 1086 -7.55 11.15 -25.35
C LYS A 1086 -9.00 10.68 -25.42
N ASP A 1087 -9.88 11.05 -24.50
CA ASP A 1087 -11.29 10.66 -24.52
C ASP A 1087 -12.21 11.87 -24.75
N GLU A 1088 -13.45 11.59 -25.12
CA GLU A 1088 -14.47 12.62 -25.37
C GLU A 1088 -14.90 13.32 -24.07
N ASP A 1089 -14.78 12.63 -22.94
CA ASP A 1089 -15.32 13.02 -21.63
C ASP A 1089 -14.40 13.98 -20.85
N THR A 1090 -13.08 13.77 -20.85
CA THR A 1090 -12.11 14.68 -20.20
C THR A 1090 -11.70 15.86 -21.06
N PHE A 1091 -12.03 15.83 -22.36
CA PHE A 1091 -11.69 16.89 -23.29
C PHE A 1091 -12.27 18.24 -22.85
N LEU A 1092 -13.51 18.26 -22.37
CA LEU A 1092 -14.17 19.49 -21.97
C LEU A 1092 -13.59 20.08 -20.67
N THR A 1093 -13.22 19.21 -19.73
CA THR A 1093 -12.49 19.56 -18.50
C THR A 1093 -11.10 20.14 -18.83
N THR A 1094 -10.40 19.54 -19.80
CA THR A 1094 -9.15 20.09 -20.34
C THR A 1094 -9.35 21.47 -20.96
N VAL A 1095 -10.40 21.69 -21.74
CA VAL A 1095 -10.70 23.02 -22.31
C VAL A 1095 -10.94 24.05 -21.21
N TYR A 1096 -11.54 23.66 -20.09
CA TYR A 1096 -11.76 24.53 -18.94
C TYR A 1096 -10.43 24.89 -18.24
N HIS A 1097 -9.52 23.94 -18.05
CA HIS A 1097 -8.18 24.22 -17.54
C HIS A 1097 -7.38 25.14 -18.47
N VAL A 1098 -7.44 24.91 -19.79
CA VAL A 1098 -6.80 25.76 -20.81
C VAL A 1098 -7.40 27.17 -20.84
N HIS A 1099 -8.71 27.31 -20.60
CA HIS A 1099 -9.34 28.62 -20.42
C HIS A 1099 -8.81 29.34 -19.17
N GLY A 1100 -8.62 28.63 -18.05
CA GLY A 1100 -7.94 29.20 -16.87
C GLY A 1100 -6.51 29.66 -17.17
N ILE A 1101 -5.75 28.91 -17.98
CA ILE A 1101 -4.39 29.32 -18.43
C ILE A 1101 -4.49 30.62 -19.22
N SER A 1102 -5.43 30.67 -20.16
CA SER A 1102 -5.69 31.85 -20.98
C SER A 1102 -5.95 33.09 -20.15
N LEU A 1103 -6.83 32.98 -19.14
CA LEU A 1103 -7.15 34.06 -18.21
C LEU A 1103 -5.92 34.52 -17.41
N THR A 1104 -5.13 33.57 -16.92
CA THR A 1104 -3.90 33.84 -16.17
C THR A 1104 -2.88 34.60 -17.01
N ARG A 1105 -2.68 34.19 -18.27
CA ARG A 1105 -1.79 34.88 -19.20
C ARG A 1105 -2.28 36.28 -19.56
N TYR A 1106 -3.59 36.46 -19.71
CA TYR A 1106 -4.17 37.78 -19.97
C TYR A 1106 -3.84 38.76 -18.84
N ARG A 1107 -3.98 38.34 -17.57
CA ARG A 1107 -3.66 39.17 -16.40
C ARG A 1107 -2.18 39.48 -16.26
N GLN A 1108 -1.30 38.60 -16.72
CA GLN A 1108 0.15 38.84 -16.77
C GLN A 1108 0.58 39.76 -17.93
N GLY A 1109 -0.35 40.24 -18.77
CA GLY A 1109 -0.04 41.10 -19.92
C GLY A 1109 0.38 40.35 -21.18
N ARG A 1110 0.34 39.01 -21.17
CA ARG A 1110 0.62 38.17 -22.35
C ARG A 1110 -0.63 38.01 -23.21
N ARG A 1111 -1.08 39.12 -23.79
CA ARG A 1111 -2.39 39.22 -24.46
C ARG A 1111 -2.51 38.35 -25.71
N GLN A 1112 -1.48 38.35 -26.56
CA GLN A 1112 -1.48 37.56 -27.79
C GLN A 1112 -1.65 36.06 -27.49
N ASP A 1113 -0.86 35.52 -26.56
CA ASP A 1113 -0.98 34.14 -26.07
C ASP A 1113 -2.38 33.84 -25.53
N ALA A 1114 -2.93 34.72 -24.69
CA ALA A 1114 -4.26 34.52 -24.12
C ALA A 1114 -5.35 34.48 -25.20
N ILE A 1115 -5.27 35.37 -26.20
CA ILE A 1115 -6.20 35.41 -27.33
C ILE A 1115 -6.13 34.11 -28.14
N GLU A 1116 -4.93 33.57 -28.38
CA GLU A 1116 -4.76 32.27 -29.06
C GLU A 1116 -5.40 31.13 -28.28
N TYR A 1117 -5.19 31.07 -26.97
CA TYR A 1117 -5.73 30.00 -26.12
C TYR A 1117 -7.25 30.07 -26.02
N ILE A 1118 -7.84 31.27 -25.85
CA ILE A 1118 -9.31 31.40 -25.80
C ILE A 1118 -9.96 31.11 -27.15
N GLN A 1119 -9.30 31.46 -28.27
CA GLN A 1119 -9.76 31.07 -29.61
C GLN A 1119 -9.70 29.56 -29.81
N TRP A 1120 -8.63 28.90 -29.36
CA TRP A 1120 -8.55 27.44 -29.36
C TRP A 1120 -9.69 26.83 -28.55
N CYS A 1121 -9.96 27.31 -27.33
CA CYS A 1121 -11.08 26.85 -26.51
C CYS A 1121 -12.42 26.98 -27.24
N ARG A 1122 -12.67 28.12 -27.91
CA ARG A 1122 -13.90 28.36 -28.70
C ARG A 1122 -14.09 27.38 -29.85
N VAL A 1123 -13.00 26.98 -30.52
CA VAL A 1123 -13.07 26.00 -31.62
C VAL A 1123 -13.24 24.60 -31.05
N ALA A 1124 -12.50 24.27 -29.99
CA ALA A 1124 -12.52 22.99 -29.30
C ALA A 1124 -13.93 22.62 -28.80
N VAL A 1125 -14.63 23.54 -28.13
CA VAL A 1125 -15.98 23.27 -27.59
C VAL A 1125 -17.06 23.07 -28.65
N LYS A 1126 -16.90 23.60 -29.87
CA LYS A 1126 -17.94 23.48 -30.93
C LYS A 1126 -18.22 22.04 -31.35
N ARG A 1127 -17.26 21.15 -31.13
CA ARG A 1127 -17.40 19.72 -31.44
C ARG A 1127 -18.26 18.97 -30.40
N PHE A 1128 -18.39 19.51 -29.19
CA PHE A 1128 -18.99 18.83 -28.04
C PHE A 1128 -20.21 19.54 -27.45
N LEU A 1129 -20.29 20.86 -27.59
CA LEU A 1129 -21.34 21.69 -27.01
C LEU A 1129 -22.10 22.47 -28.09
N ASN A 1130 -23.43 22.58 -27.90
CA ASN A 1130 -24.29 23.39 -28.76
C ASN A 1130 -23.93 24.89 -28.68
N ILE A 1131 -24.23 25.64 -29.75
CA ILE A 1131 -23.99 27.07 -29.89
C ILE A 1131 -24.61 27.91 -28.76
N ASP A 1132 -25.70 27.42 -28.18
CA ASP A 1132 -26.44 28.06 -27.10
C ASP A 1132 -25.94 27.72 -25.69
N HIS A 1133 -24.96 26.82 -25.56
CA HIS A 1133 -24.44 26.44 -24.25
C HIS A 1133 -23.81 27.67 -23.53
N PRO A 1134 -24.10 27.90 -22.22
CA PRO A 1134 -23.60 29.07 -21.49
C PRO A 1134 -22.08 29.26 -21.58
N PHE A 1135 -21.31 28.17 -21.46
CA PHE A 1135 -19.84 28.22 -21.59
C PHE A 1135 -19.39 28.66 -22.99
N VAL A 1136 -20.08 28.24 -24.05
CA VAL A 1136 -19.76 28.65 -25.43
C VAL A 1136 -20.05 30.12 -25.65
N ARG A 1137 -21.16 30.63 -25.08
CA ARG A 1137 -21.50 32.07 -25.12
C ARG A 1137 -20.48 32.91 -24.35
N MET A 1138 -20.10 32.46 -23.15
CA MET A 1138 -19.08 33.10 -22.32
C MET A 1138 -17.75 33.22 -23.07
N LEU A 1139 -17.21 32.11 -23.60
CA LEU A 1139 -15.95 32.12 -24.35
C LEU A 1139 -15.99 33.04 -25.57
N ARG A 1140 -17.13 33.12 -26.27
CA ARG A 1140 -17.32 34.04 -27.41
C ARG A 1140 -17.32 35.50 -26.98
N GLN A 1141 -18.05 35.82 -25.92
CA GLN A 1141 -18.14 37.18 -25.41
C GLN A 1141 -16.77 37.65 -24.91
N GLN A 1142 -16.11 36.85 -24.07
CA GLN A 1142 -14.79 37.17 -23.52
C GLN A 1142 -13.74 37.30 -24.62
N SER A 1143 -13.70 36.37 -25.58
CA SER A 1143 -12.79 36.47 -26.73
C SER A 1143 -13.06 37.71 -27.59
N LYS A 1144 -14.31 38.17 -27.72
CA LYS A 1144 -14.63 39.41 -28.44
C LYS A 1144 -14.11 40.63 -27.67
N VAL A 1145 -14.39 40.69 -26.37
CA VAL A 1145 -13.93 41.80 -25.51
C VAL A 1145 -12.42 41.92 -25.54
N TRP A 1146 -11.67 40.83 -25.38
CA TRP A 1146 -10.21 40.88 -25.39
C TRP A 1146 -9.61 41.26 -26.74
N LEU A 1147 -10.24 40.85 -27.86
CA LEU A 1147 -9.83 41.29 -29.20
C LEU A 1147 -10.08 42.79 -29.40
N ASP A 1148 -11.21 43.30 -28.92
CA ASP A 1148 -11.54 44.73 -28.98
C ASP A 1148 -10.60 45.55 -28.08
N GLU A 1149 -10.28 45.08 -26.87
CA GLU A 1149 -9.33 45.70 -25.96
C GLU A 1149 -7.91 45.75 -26.53
N GLU A 1150 -7.47 44.67 -27.19
CA GLU A 1150 -6.16 44.62 -27.83
C GLU A 1150 -6.09 45.53 -29.06
N ALA A 1151 -7.13 45.53 -29.90
CA ALA A 1151 -7.20 46.40 -31.07
C ALA A 1151 -7.24 47.90 -30.69
N GLN A 1152 -7.80 48.24 -29.53
CA GLN A 1152 -7.95 49.62 -29.04
C GLN A 1152 -6.86 50.03 -28.04
N GLY A 1153 -5.96 49.13 -27.63
CA GLY A 1153 -4.94 49.40 -26.63
C GLY A 1153 -5.49 49.74 -25.23
N LEU A 1154 -6.69 49.24 -24.89
CA LEU A 1154 -7.35 49.49 -23.60
C LEU A 1154 -6.63 48.77 -22.45
N PRO A 1155 -6.68 49.28 -21.21
CA PRO A 1155 -6.08 48.61 -20.04
C PRO A 1155 -6.81 47.31 -19.70
N ILE A 1156 -6.09 46.34 -19.12
CA ILE A 1156 -6.67 45.05 -18.68
C ILE A 1156 -7.67 45.32 -17.55
N GLN A 1157 -8.94 44.98 -17.76
CA GLN A 1157 -9.95 45.09 -16.73
C GLN A 1157 -9.80 43.98 -15.68
N GLY A 1158 -10.26 44.26 -14.45
CA GLY A 1158 -10.15 43.35 -13.30
C GLY A 1158 -11.07 42.14 -13.44
N GLU A 1159 -10.58 41.09 -14.11
CA GLU A 1159 -11.23 39.78 -14.10
C GLU A 1159 -10.80 39.00 -12.85
N THR A 1160 -11.77 38.40 -12.16
CA THR A 1160 -11.56 37.53 -10.99
C THR A 1160 -11.79 36.08 -11.41
N PHE A 1161 -10.95 35.15 -10.93
CA PHE A 1161 -11.07 33.73 -11.28
C PHE A 1161 -12.33 33.12 -10.65
N SER A 1162 -12.70 33.60 -9.45
CA SER A 1162 -13.92 33.20 -8.69
C SER A 1162 -15.27 33.55 -9.33
N GLN A 1163 -15.29 34.26 -10.46
CA GLN A 1163 -16.51 34.40 -11.27
C GLN A 1163 -16.76 33.22 -12.19
N ILE A 1164 -15.75 32.38 -12.44
CA ILE A 1164 -15.95 31.12 -13.13
C ILE A 1164 -16.64 30.18 -12.13
N GLN A 1165 -17.89 29.82 -12.44
CA GLN A 1165 -18.66 28.86 -11.66
C GLN A 1165 -17.78 27.64 -11.38
N PRO A 1166 -17.73 27.15 -10.13
CA PRO A 1166 -16.93 25.97 -9.80
C PRO A 1166 -17.36 24.83 -10.73
N LEU A 1167 -16.44 23.91 -10.97
CA LEU A 1167 -16.63 22.65 -11.71
C LEU A 1167 -17.72 21.73 -11.12
N PHE A 1168 -18.73 22.27 -10.41
CA PHE A 1168 -19.99 21.62 -10.07
C PHE A 1168 -20.79 21.14 -11.29
N ARG A 1169 -20.49 21.65 -12.49
CA ARG A 1169 -21.24 21.34 -13.73
C ARG A 1169 -20.71 20.17 -14.56
N HIS A 1170 -19.55 19.59 -14.23
CA HIS A 1170 -18.88 18.61 -15.11
C HIS A 1170 -18.30 17.37 -14.40
N GLN A 1171 -18.76 17.05 -13.18
CA GLN A 1171 -18.63 15.68 -12.66
C GLN A 1171 -19.92 14.92 -12.90
#